data_AF-A0A4R4V4R0-F1
#
_entry.id   AF-A0A4R4V4R0-F1
#
_cell.length_a   1.000
_cell.length_b   1.000
_cell.length_c   1.000
_cell.angle_alpha   90.00
_cell.angle_beta   90.00
_cell.angle_gamma   90.00
#
_symmetry.space_group_name_H-M   'P 1'
#
loop_
_entity.id
_entity.type
_entity.pdbx_description
1 polymer ?
#
loop_
_entity_poly.entity_id
_entity_poly.type
_entity_poly.pdbx_seq_one_letter_code
_entity_poly.pdbx_strand_id
1 'polypeptide(L)'
;MRRRQGPVFPGYLMILLVALLGLALQVSPQTTHVVQEWALPVIVVCMLLIPLVLAWEKGQERRNLARPGWKGDRSPYPGLDAFTEDDDGVFFGRDGEIQELVERLRPGSEPRSIAVTGPSGVGKSSLIHAGLLPRLVQQRRWVVVPSMTPEDDPFRCLAFCLADALGADAEEIAEELRREPGELRRRVDALRIGRRNRSVLVVVDQAEELLTLTGDGERDAFLGMLRDVVEADHKLWVVFVFRAEFLTTFLSGECADMFRHPFTVTALDRAALRTVIREPAERAGITFEPPELVAQMAEDTRDGTALPLLAYLLHELYLHVGRNGTITLEDYRRTGGVDGALTRRADRLMGELEALEPSPPVLPTLLKFVKFTEGRPTRRRVPGSELDEPGRLVVDAFVRERLCTSGRDGDESVFEVSHEALFSAWAPLRQTIALHAEVLRRIADLEQWAAEWDRYGRQEAYLLRGERLSGARKWIAEAEGLAAIEPLAVEFVEISHRSDGVAMQRLADSIARQALTSFQTDPEHSLLLALAAHEECAPTPLARRALSAGFAVSRMRGVLRGHEDRVWAVAWSPDGSLLATASSDHTVRVWRLEDGGTEVAVLQGHEKTVSSVAWSPDGSRLASASDDGTVRVWDVASRARVALLRGHGDMVWSVDWSPDGTRVVSASRDGDIRIWDVPDGTSTTLRGHEGWVRHVAWSPDGNRIASGSDDRTIRVWDAATGRELSAWRGHENTVRMVAWSPDGTRLASASYDRTARVWHASTGASEAVMRGHADLVWSAAWSRDGGRLVTASHDRTIRLWSAGDGAELGVFRGHRDAVRSVAFSPDGVRLASGSDDQTVRFWDTECAAELSVLRGHAGAVAAVDWSAGGRLVSASYDGTARIWADGGPLVLRGHTDEVWDVAWSPGGERVATASRDRTVRIWTAGGAEESVLRGHGDWVRAVAWSPDGERLASASDDRTVRVHGPEDAEPLVLRGHEDTVRDVVWSPDGERLASASHDGTVRVWEARTGLQVMLLNVPQSAVRAMAWSPDGGYLAALSKDREVKVWDIAQGVEVAVLTGHDGWVGTIVWSPDARVVATASADGTVRLWDHLTGRELCVAAVHTDEVWDVAWSPDGTRLATASHDRTVRIWEAVTDGAALVERARSRVFRRLSQDERHTLMIPAPRPAPDGERSPA
;
A
#
# COMPACT_ATOMS: atom_id res chain seq x y z
N MET A 1 -1.84 4.11 -55.01
CA MET A 1 -1.43 4.94 -56.17
C MET A 1 -0.71 4.04 -57.18
N ARG A 2 -0.91 4.30 -58.49
CA ARG A 2 -0.54 3.51 -59.69
C ARG A 2 -1.36 2.23 -59.96
N ARG A 3 -2.44 2.46 -60.71
CA ARG A 3 -3.26 1.51 -61.48
C ARG A 3 -2.40 0.57 -62.35
N ARG A 4 -2.74 -0.72 -62.40
CA ARG A 4 -2.63 -1.52 -63.63
C ARG A 4 -4.03 -1.98 -64.01
N GLN A 5 -4.48 -1.46 -65.13
CA GLN A 5 -5.84 -1.55 -65.66
C GLN A 5 -6.08 -2.92 -66.30
N GLY A 6 -7.27 -3.50 -66.07
CA GLY A 6 -7.88 -4.51 -66.94
C GLY A 6 -8.10 -3.97 -68.36
N PRO A 7 -8.44 -4.83 -69.33
CA PRO A 7 -8.04 -4.71 -70.73
C PRO A 7 -8.43 -3.35 -71.35
N VAL A 8 -7.41 -2.50 -71.54
CA VAL A 8 -7.50 -1.09 -71.94
C VAL A 8 -7.83 -0.89 -73.43
N PHE A 9 -8.25 -1.94 -74.13
CA PHE A 9 -8.37 -1.93 -75.59
C PHE A 9 -9.49 -1.03 -76.14
N PRO A 10 -10.73 -1.02 -75.58
CA PRO A 10 -11.80 -0.13 -76.05
C PRO A 10 -11.52 1.34 -75.67
N GLY A 11 -10.92 1.55 -74.49
CA GLY A 11 -10.54 2.88 -74.00
C GLY A 11 -9.48 3.54 -74.88
N TYR A 12 -8.45 2.80 -75.31
CA TYR A 12 -7.46 3.31 -76.26
C TYR A 12 -8.08 3.58 -77.64
N LEU A 13 -9.00 2.73 -78.13
CA LEU A 13 -9.70 2.98 -79.39
C LEU A 13 -10.59 4.24 -79.33
N MET A 14 -11.25 4.49 -78.21
CA MET A 14 -12.07 5.69 -77.99
C MET A 14 -11.22 6.95 -77.89
N ILE A 15 -10.09 6.89 -77.17
CA ILE A 15 -9.14 8.01 -77.08
C ILE A 15 -8.50 8.29 -78.45
N LEU A 16 -8.14 7.26 -79.21
CA LEU A 16 -7.62 7.37 -80.56
C LEU A 16 -8.66 7.97 -81.52
N LEU A 17 -9.93 7.57 -81.42
CA LEU A 17 -11.05 8.13 -82.18
C LEU A 17 -11.23 9.62 -81.88
N VAL A 18 -11.24 10.01 -80.61
CA VAL A 18 -11.38 11.41 -80.18
C VAL A 18 -10.18 12.27 -80.60
N ALA A 19 -8.96 11.73 -80.51
CA ALA A 19 -7.75 12.42 -80.96
C ALA A 19 -7.71 12.62 -82.49
N LEU A 20 -8.13 11.61 -83.27
CA LEU A 20 -8.20 11.68 -84.73
C LEU A 20 -9.33 12.60 -85.22
N LEU A 21 -10.49 12.63 -84.55
CA LEU A 21 -11.55 13.61 -84.82
C LEU A 21 -11.11 15.04 -84.48
N GLY A 22 -10.36 15.23 -83.39
CA GLY A 22 -9.78 16.52 -83.01
C GLY A 22 -8.76 17.04 -84.04
N LEU A 23 -7.90 16.14 -84.55
CA LEU A 23 -6.94 16.45 -85.63
C LEU A 23 -7.62 16.77 -86.97
N ALA A 24 -8.75 16.13 -87.29
CA ALA A 24 -9.50 16.40 -88.52
C ALA A 24 -10.27 17.74 -88.48
N LEU A 25 -10.61 18.25 -87.30
CA LEU A 25 -11.43 19.46 -87.10
C LEU A 25 -10.62 20.77 -86.92
N GLN A 26 -9.29 20.72 -86.74
CA GLN A 26 -8.47 21.90 -86.37
C GLN A 26 -7.41 22.40 -87.39
N VAL A 27 -7.38 21.92 -88.63
CA VAL A 27 -6.29 22.26 -89.57
C VAL A 27 -6.72 23.19 -90.72
N SER A 28 -5.98 24.29 -90.92
CA SER A 28 -6.17 25.32 -91.95
C SER A 28 -5.94 24.81 -93.40
N PRO A 29 -6.43 25.50 -94.44
CA PRO A 29 -6.67 24.91 -95.78
C PRO A 29 -5.44 24.55 -96.62
N GLN A 30 -4.21 24.85 -96.18
CA GLN A 30 -3.02 24.69 -97.04
C GLN A 30 -2.13 23.48 -96.68
N THR A 31 -2.52 22.64 -95.72
CA THR A 31 -1.73 21.47 -95.25
C THR A 31 -2.54 20.18 -95.07
N THR A 32 -3.61 19.93 -95.86
CA THR A 32 -4.66 18.94 -95.49
C THR A 32 -4.82 17.69 -96.37
N HIS A 33 -4.09 17.52 -97.47
CA HIS A 33 -4.33 16.36 -98.36
C HIS A 33 -3.81 15.01 -97.82
N VAL A 34 -2.69 15.01 -97.07
CA VAL A 34 -2.05 13.78 -96.58
C VAL A 34 -2.69 13.26 -95.27
N VAL A 35 -3.26 14.15 -94.46
CA VAL A 35 -3.87 13.77 -93.18
C VAL A 35 -5.28 13.20 -93.38
N GLN A 36 -6.03 13.65 -94.39
CA GLN A 36 -7.37 13.13 -94.66
C GLN A 36 -7.38 11.73 -95.31
N GLU A 37 -6.40 11.39 -96.16
CA GLU A 37 -6.34 10.07 -96.81
C GLU A 37 -6.14 8.91 -95.82
N TRP A 38 -5.41 9.13 -94.72
CA TRP A 38 -5.12 8.09 -93.72
C TRP A 38 -6.05 8.14 -92.51
N ALA A 39 -6.56 9.32 -92.12
CA ALA A 39 -7.39 9.43 -90.93
C ALA A 39 -8.82 8.90 -91.15
N LEU A 40 -9.44 9.13 -92.31
CA LEU A 40 -10.82 8.72 -92.57
C LEU A 40 -11.03 7.19 -92.51
N PRO A 41 -10.18 6.35 -93.15
CA PRO A 41 -10.32 4.90 -93.08
C PRO A 41 -10.15 4.36 -91.66
N VAL A 42 -9.22 4.94 -90.88
CA VAL A 42 -8.95 4.52 -89.50
C VAL A 42 -10.10 4.89 -88.57
N ILE A 43 -10.73 6.07 -88.77
CA ILE A 43 -11.93 6.48 -88.04
C ILE A 43 -13.10 5.53 -88.33
N VAL A 44 -13.33 5.15 -89.60
CA VAL A 44 -14.39 4.19 -89.96
C VAL A 44 -14.13 2.80 -89.36
N VAL A 45 -12.87 2.34 -89.38
CA VAL A 45 -12.48 1.06 -88.75
C VAL A 45 -12.69 1.10 -87.23
N CYS A 46 -12.36 2.20 -86.56
CA CYS A 46 -12.60 2.37 -85.12
C CYS A 46 -14.11 2.43 -84.81
N MET A 47 -14.92 3.15 -85.60
CA MET A 47 -16.38 3.21 -85.43
C MET A 47 -17.08 1.87 -85.65
N LEU A 48 -16.53 0.97 -86.47
CA LEU A 48 -17.06 -0.39 -86.65
C LEU A 48 -16.57 -1.36 -85.57
N LEU A 49 -15.32 -1.23 -85.11
CA LEU A 49 -14.72 -2.12 -84.11
C LEU A 49 -15.27 -1.88 -82.69
N ILE A 50 -15.54 -0.63 -82.30
CA ILE A 50 -16.06 -0.31 -80.96
C ILE A 50 -17.39 -1.03 -80.66
N PRO A 51 -18.45 -0.93 -81.48
CA PRO A 51 -19.70 -1.64 -81.23
C PRO A 51 -19.54 -3.17 -81.35
N LEU A 52 -18.61 -3.67 -82.17
CA LEU A 52 -18.34 -5.10 -82.29
C LEU A 52 -17.65 -5.66 -81.03
N VAL A 53 -16.67 -4.93 -80.47
CA VAL A 53 -15.97 -5.28 -79.23
C VAL A 53 -16.90 -5.15 -78.02
N LEU A 54 -17.72 -4.09 -77.95
CA LEU A 54 -18.74 -3.95 -76.91
C LEU A 54 -19.83 -5.01 -77.02
N ALA A 55 -20.24 -5.41 -78.23
CA ALA A 55 -21.17 -6.52 -78.41
C ALA A 55 -20.54 -7.88 -78.05
N TRP A 56 -19.23 -8.04 -78.27
CA TRP A 56 -18.47 -9.23 -77.86
C TRP A 56 -18.30 -9.29 -76.33
N GLU A 57 -18.03 -8.17 -75.67
CA GLU A 57 -17.91 -8.04 -74.21
C GLU A 57 -19.27 -8.27 -73.52
N LYS A 58 -20.35 -7.64 -74.03
CA LYS A 58 -21.73 -7.87 -73.58
C LYS A 58 -22.24 -9.29 -73.90
N GLY A 59 -21.68 -9.92 -74.94
CA GLY A 59 -21.92 -11.32 -75.30
C GLY A 59 -21.18 -12.31 -74.40
N GLN A 60 -20.01 -11.94 -73.85
CA GLN A 60 -19.28 -12.68 -72.82
C GLN A 60 -19.97 -12.57 -71.45
N GLU A 61 -20.41 -11.37 -71.06
CA GLU A 61 -21.19 -11.15 -69.82
C GLU A 61 -22.47 -11.99 -69.80
N ARG A 62 -23.25 -11.99 -70.90
CA ARG A 62 -24.47 -12.80 -71.00
C ARG A 62 -24.24 -14.32 -70.99
N ARG A 63 -23.06 -14.79 -71.40
CA ARG A 63 -22.70 -16.21 -71.35
C ARG A 63 -22.20 -16.66 -69.97
N ASN A 64 -21.53 -15.77 -69.24
CA ASN A 64 -20.99 -16.07 -67.91
C ASN A 64 -22.01 -15.89 -66.77
N LEU A 65 -23.16 -15.25 -67.04
CA LEU A 65 -24.26 -15.02 -66.09
C LEU A 65 -25.52 -15.84 -66.40
N ALA A 66 -25.44 -16.83 -67.30
CA ALA A 66 -26.58 -17.68 -67.65
C ALA A 66 -26.88 -18.66 -66.50
N ARG A 67 -27.94 -18.39 -65.75
CA ARG A 67 -28.35 -19.19 -64.58
C ARG A 67 -29.25 -20.36 -64.97
N PRO A 68 -29.09 -21.55 -64.37
CA PRO A 68 -30.01 -22.66 -64.54
C PRO A 68 -31.39 -22.36 -63.94
N GLY A 69 -32.41 -23.13 -64.35
CA GLY A 69 -33.75 -23.05 -63.76
C GLY A 69 -33.76 -23.53 -62.31
N TRP A 70 -34.48 -22.83 -61.44
CA TRP A 70 -34.66 -23.22 -60.04
C TRP A 70 -35.45 -24.53 -59.93
N LYS A 71 -34.88 -25.51 -59.23
CA LYS A 71 -35.56 -26.77 -58.89
C LYS A 71 -36.50 -26.46 -57.73
N GLY A 72 -37.81 -26.49 -57.97
CA GLY A 72 -38.81 -25.97 -57.02
C GLY A 72 -39.16 -26.92 -55.87
N ASP A 73 -38.17 -27.58 -55.28
CA ASP A 73 -38.28 -28.54 -54.17
C ASP A 73 -37.83 -27.97 -52.80
N ARG A 74 -37.26 -26.76 -52.77
CA ARG A 74 -36.83 -26.06 -51.54
C ARG A 74 -37.38 -24.64 -51.49
N SER A 75 -37.16 -23.92 -50.38
CA SER A 75 -37.47 -22.48 -50.30
C SER A 75 -36.50 -21.66 -51.17
N PRO A 76 -36.94 -20.58 -51.85
CA PRO A 76 -36.03 -19.67 -52.54
C PRO A 76 -35.13 -18.88 -51.59
N TYR A 77 -35.42 -18.91 -50.28
CA TYR A 77 -34.62 -18.28 -49.22
C TYR A 77 -34.15 -19.37 -48.24
N PRO A 78 -32.84 -19.55 -48.01
CA PRO A 78 -32.31 -20.60 -47.12
C PRO A 78 -32.46 -20.29 -45.63
N GLY A 79 -33.01 -19.13 -45.25
CA GLY A 79 -33.15 -18.74 -43.85
C GLY A 79 -31.81 -18.36 -43.22
N LEU A 80 -31.47 -18.98 -42.09
CA LEU A 80 -30.18 -18.78 -41.41
C LEU A 80 -29.04 -19.62 -41.99
N ASP A 81 -29.33 -20.56 -42.91
CA ASP A 81 -28.32 -21.36 -43.57
C ASP A 81 -27.68 -20.59 -44.75
N ALA A 82 -26.44 -20.93 -45.11
CA ALA A 82 -25.76 -20.32 -46.25
C ALA A 82 -26.34 -20.84 -47.58
N PHE A 83 -26.29 -20.01 -48.64
CA PHE A 83 -26.64 -20.48 -49.99
C PHE A 83 -25.58 -21.47 -50.49
N THR A 84 -26.03 -22.59 -51.04
CA THR A 84 -25.18 -23.68 -51.56
C THR A 84 -25.06 -23.64 -53.09
N GLU A 85 -24.22 -24.50 -53.67
CA GLU A 85 -24.05 -24.58 -55.14
C GLU A 85 -25.37 -24.85 -55.90
N ASP A 86 -26.31 -25.57 -55.28
CA ASP A 86 -27.63 -25.86 -55.85
C ASP A 86 -28.54 -24.61 -55.94
N ASP A 87 -28.22 -23.56 -55.19
CA ASP A 87 -29.03 -22.35 -55.06
C ASP A 87 -28.64 -21.22 -56.05
N ASP A 88 -27.72 -21.46 -56.99
CA ASP A 88 -27.31 -20.49 -58.04
C ASP A 88 -28.53 -19.93 -58.81
N GLY A 89 -29.55 -20.77 -59.00
CA GLY A 89 -30.82 -20.41 -59.62
C GLY A 89 -31.65 -19.36 -58.84
N VAL A 90 -31.33 -19.07 -57.59
CA VAL A 90 -32.05 -18.10 -56.74
C VAL A 90 -31.12 -17.12 -56.00
N PHE A 91 -29.82 -17.12 -56.29
CA PHE A 91 -28.85 -16.25 -55.62
C PHE A 91 -28.60 -14.92 -56.36
N PHE A 92 -29.24 -13.81 -55.94
CA PHE A 92 -29.19 -12.51 -56.65
C PHE A 92 -28.44 -11.40 -55.89
N GLY A 93 -28.23 -10.26 -56.55
CA GLY A 93 -27.73 -9.03 -55.92
C GLY A 93 -26.22 -8.91 -55.79
N ARG A 94 -25.45 -9.92 -56.22
CA ARG A 94 -23.97 -9.97 -56.13
C ARG A 94 -23.27 -10.22 -57.47
N ASP A 95 -23.95 -9.98 -58.59
CA ASP A 95 -23.43 -10.33 -59.92
C ASP A 95 -22.11 -9.63 -60.27
N GLY A 96 -21.92 -8.38 -59.80
CA GLY A 96 -20.68 -7.63 -59.99
C GLY A 96 -19.49 -8.24 -59.25
N GLU A 97 -19.67 -8.59 -57.97
CA GLU A 97 -18.63 -9.24 -57.17
C GLU A 97 -18.28 -10.63 -57.71
N ILE A 98 -19.28 -11.39 -58.17
CA ILE A 98 -19.04 -12.71 -58.78
C ILE A 98 -18.23 -12.56 -60.07
N GLN A 99 -18.57 -11.60 -60.93
CA GLN A 99 -17.83 -11.33 -62.16
C GLN A 99 -16.37 -10.95 -61.83
N GLU A 100 -16.14 -10.04 -60.89
CA GLU A 100 -14.79 -9.64 -60.51
C GLU A 100 -13.96 -10.82 -59.96
N LEU A 101 -14.54 -11.69 -59.14
CA LEU A 101 -13.87 -12.90 -58.64
C LEU A 101 -13.50 -13.86 -59.78
N VAL A 102 -14.40 -14.08 -60.74
CA VAL A 102 -14.12 -14.89 -61.96
C VAL A 102 -13.01 -14.25 -62.80
N GLU A 103 -12.89 -12.92 -62.83
CA GLU A 103 -11.81 -12.23 -63.52
C GLU A 103 -10.46 -12.32 -62.81
N ARG A 104 -10.44 -12.27 -61.48
CA ARG A 104 -9.23 -12.50 -60.69
C ARG A 104 -8.73 -13.93 -60.83
N LEU A 105 -9.64 -14.90 -60.94
CA LEU A 105 -9.37 -16.31 -61.22
C LEU A 105 -9.18 -16.58 -62.73
N ARG A 106 -8.30 -15.83 -63.40
CA ARG A 106 -7.93 -16.07 -64.81
C ARG A 106 -6.58 -16.80 -64.90
N PRO A 107 -6.47 -17.88 -65.71
CA PRO A 107 -5.18 -18.55 -65.92
C PRO A 107 -4.12 -17.57 -66.44
N GLY A 108 -3.00 -17.44 -65.71
CA GLY A 108 -1.91 -16.50 -66.01
C GLY A 108 -1.93 -15.19 -65.21
N SER A 109 -2.94 -14.97 -64.35
CA SER A 109 -2.96 -13.87 -63.38
C SER A 109 -2.22 -14.25 -62.07
N GLU A 110 -1.56 -13.29 -61.43
CA GLU A 110 -1.00 -13.41 -60.08
C GLU A 110 -1.55 -12.29 -59.17
N PRO A 111 -1.72 -12.52 -57.86
CA PRO A 111 -1.41 -13.76 -57.11
C PRO A 111 -2.44 -14.89 -57.34
N ARG A 112 -2.03 -16.14 -57.04
CA ARG A 112 -2.87 -17.35 -57.15
C ARG A 112 -3.58 -17.75 -55.85
N SER A 113 -3.35 -17.01 -54.78
CA SER A 113 -4.10 -17.05 -53.54
C SER A 113 -4.99 -15.80 -53.43
N ILE A 114 -6.26 -15.99 -53.11
CA ILE A 114 -7.22 -14.88 -52.96
C ILE A 114 -7.86 -14.98 -51.59
N ALA A 115 -7.71 -13.93 -50.78
CA ALA A 115 -8.39 -13.79 -49.49
C ALA A 115 -9.71 -13.03 -49.69
N VAL A 116 -10.85 -13.69 -49.53
CA VAL A 116 -12.18 -13.10 -49.58
C VAL A 116 -12.58 -12.71 -48.16
N THR A 117 -12.61 -11.40 -47.89
CA THR A 117 -12.82 -10.86 -46.54
C THR A 117 -14.06 -9.98 -46.46
N GLY A 118 -14.64 -9.84 -45.29
CA GLY A 118 -15.79 -8.95 -45.07
C GLY A 118 -16.43 -9.14 -43.69
N PRO A 119 -17.30 -8.22 -43.25
CA PRO A 119 -17.99 -8.34 -41.97
C PRO A 119 -18.78 -9.65 -41.82
N SER A 120 -19.15 -10.02 -40.59
CA SER A 120 -20.03 -11.17 -40.38
C SER A 120 -21.41 -10.92 -40.99
N GLY A 121 -22.06 -11.96 -41.53
CA GLY A 121 -23.42 -11.87 -42.08
C GLY A 121 -23.57 -11.26 -43.48
N VAL A 122 -22.49 -10.78 -44.14
CA VAL A 122 -22.61 -10.14 -45.47
C VAL A 122 -22.78 -11.10 -46.66
N GLY A 123 -22.78 -12.41 -46.41
CA GLY A 123 -22.95 -13.46 -47.42
C GLY A 123 -21.67 -13.91 -48.14
N LYS A 124 -20.51 -13.92 -47.46
CA LYS A 124 -19.21 -14.32 -48.05
C LYS A 124 -19.20 -15.75 -48.57
N SER A 125 -19.57 -16.72 -47.73
CA SER A 125 -19.64 -18.13 -48.11
C SER A 125 -20.70 -18.33 -49.20
N SER A 126 -21.89 -17.73 -49.06
CA SER A 126 -22.93 -17.72 -50.11
C SER A 126 -22.44 -17.19 -51.47
N LEU A 127 -21.59 -16.15 -51.48
CA LEU A 127 -20.99 -15.60 -52.70
C LEU A 127 -20.10 -16.63 -53.41
N ILE A 128 -19.35 -17.43 -52.65
CA ILE A 128 -18.44 -18.44 -53.20
C ILE A 128 -19.23 -19.67 -53.66
N HIS A 129 -20.06 -20.24 -52.78
CA HIS A 129 -20.80 -21.48 -53.02
C HIS A 129 -21.89 -21.33 -54.06
N ALA A 130 -22.81 -20.37 -53.93
CA ALA A 130 -23.90 -20.20 -54.89
C ALA A 130 -23.53 -19.30 -56.09
N GLY A 131 -22.49 -18.48 -55.95
CA GLY A 131 -22.05 -17.55 -56.99
C GLY A 131 -20.87 -18.08 -57.81
N LEU A 132 -19.69 -18.16 -57.19
CA LEU A 132 -18.42 -18.40 -57.89
C LEU A 132 -18.26 -19.84 -58.39
N LEU A 133 -18.44 -20.84 -57.52
CA LEU A 133 -18.16 -22.25 -57.83
C LEU A 133 -18.98 -22.78 -59.03
N PRO A 134 -20.31 -22.54 -59.12
CA PRO A 134 -21.13 -23.03 -60.23
C PRO A 134 -20.66 -22.47 -61.59
N ARG A 135 -20.20 -21.21 -61.61
CA ARG A 135 -19.69 -20.56 -62.83
C ARG A 135 -18.33 -21.11 -63.27
N LEU A 136 -17.47 -21.51 -62.35
CA LEU A 136 -16.18 -22.13 -62.67
C LEU A 136 -16.34 -23.57 -63.17
N VAL A 137 -17.23 -24.35 -62.56
CA VAL A 137 -17.56 -25.73 -62.97
C VAL A 137 -18.06 -25.76 -64.42
N GLN A 138 -18.88 -24.79 -64.84
CA GLN A 138 -19.38 -24.68 -66.22
C GLN A 138 -18.28 -24.45 -67.27
N GLN A 139 -17.15 -23.82 -66.92
CA GLN A 139 -16.13 -23.40 -67.89
C GLN A 139 -15.25 -24.56 -68.42
N ARG A 140 -15.50 -25.83 -68.03
CA ARG A 140 -14.79 -27.08 -68.45
C ARG A 140 -13.25 -27.09 -68.32
N ARG A 141 -12.64 -25.99 -67.92
CA ARG A 141 -11.20 -25.75 -67.74
C ARG A 141 -10.74 -25.83 -66.28
N TRP A 142 -11.69 -25.89 -65.35
CA TRP A 142 -11.45 -26.00 -63.91
C TRP A 142 -11.74 -27.41 -63.40
N VAL A 143 -10.98 -27.81 -62.39
CA VAL A 143 -11.29 -28.89 -61.46
C VAL A 143 -11.47 -28.20 -60.11
N VAL A 144 -12.70 -28.17 -59.60
CA VAL A 144 -13.02 -27.58 -58.30
C VAL A 144 -13.03 -28.73 -57.30
N VAL A 145 -12.17 -28.64 -56.29
CA VAL A 145 -12.20 -29.54 -55.13
C VAL A 145 -13.34 -29.08 -54.22
N PRO A 146 -14.11 -29.98 -53.58
CA PRO A 146 -15.08 -29.59 -52.56
C PRO A 146 -14.44 -28.63 -51.56
N SER A 147 -15.16 -27.57 -51.17
CA SER A 147 -14.66 -26.62 -50.19
C SER A 147 -14.43 -27.31 -48.84
N MET A 148 -13.36 -26.93 -48.15
CA MET A 148 -13.09 -27.36 -46.79
C MET A 148 -13.38 -26.25 -45.78
N THR A 149 -13.82 -26.64 -44.60
CA THR A 149 -13.76 -25.84 -43.38
C THR A 149 -12.64 -26.42 -42.50
N PRO A 150 -11.67 -25.63 -42.02
CA PRO A 150 -10.49 -26.14 -41.32
C PRO A 150 -10.77 -26.95 -40.05
N GLU A 151 -11.77 -26.56 -39.25
CA GLU A 151 -12.05 -27.15 -37.94
C GLU A 151 -10.78 -27.20 -37.04
N ASP A 152 -10.67 -28.20 -36.16
CA ASP A 152 -9.50 -28.42 -35.31
C ASP A 152 -8.32 -29.07 -36.07
N ASP A 153 -8.58 -29.81 -37.15
CA ASP A 153 -7.58 -30.53 -37.94
C ASP A 153 -7.65 -30.23 -39.46
N PRO A 154 -6.92 -29.20 -39.93
CA PRO A 154 -7.03 -28.74 -41.32
C PRO A 154 -6.48 -29.73 -42.35
N PHE A 155 -5.52 -30.58 -41.95
CA PHE A 155 -4.95 -31.60 -42.84
C PHE A 155 -5.97 -32.69 -43.15
N ARG A 156 -6.70 -33.14 -42.14
CA ARG A 156 -7.77 -34.11 -42.28
C ARG A 156 -8.92 -33.55 -43.11
N CYS A 157 -9.34 -32.30 -42.86
CA CYS A 157 -10.40 -31.65 -43.64
C CYS A 157 -10.03 -31.53 -45.13
N LEU A 158 -8.80 -31.10 -45.45
CA LEU A 158 -8.33 -31.07 -46.84
C LEU A 158 -8.25 -32.47 -47.45
N ALA A 159 -7.80 -33.47 -46.68
CA ALA A 159 -7.70 -34.84 -47.12
C ALA A 159 -9.07 -35.46 -47.45
N PHE A 160 -10.11 -35.18 -46.66
CA PHE A 160 -11.49 -35.58 -46.97
C PHE A 160 -11.96 -34.99 -48.30
N CYS A 161 -11.71 -33.71 -48.56
CA CYS A 161 -12.08 -33.07 -49.82
C CYS A 161 -11.31 -33.65 -51.02
N LEU A 162 -10.03 -34.00 -50.85
CA LEU A 162 -9.22 -34.63 -51.90
C LEU A 162 -9.61 -36.09 -52.13
N ALA A 163 -9.92 -36.83 -51.06
CA ALA A 163 -10.38 -38.21 -51.08
C ALA A 163 -11.71 -38.34 -51.84
N ASP A 164 -12.66 -37.46 -51.58
CA ASP A 164 -13.94 -37.39 -52.31
C ASP A 164 -13.72 -37.15 -53.81
N ALA A 165 -12.79 -36.24 -54.15
CA ALA A 165 -12.47 -35.93 -55.55
C ALA A 165 -11.66 -37.03 -56.28
N LEU A 166 -10.90 -37.87 -55.55
CA LEU A 166 -10.00 -38.90 -56.10
C LEU A 166 -10.52 -40.34 -55.94
N GLY A 167 -11.52 -40.58 -55.09
CA GLY A 167 -12.00 -41.91 -54.72
C GLY A 167 -10.99 -42.71 -53.87
N ALA A 168 -10.34 -42.05 -52.91
CA ALA A 168 -9.29 -42.62 -52.04
C ALA A 168 -9.67 -42.57 -50.55
N ASP A 169 -8.85 -43.16 -49.66
CA ASP A 169 -9.05 -43.07 -48.20
C ASP A 169 -8.57 -41.71 -47.66
N ALA A 170 -9.41 -41.05 -46.86
CA ALA A 170 -9.13 -39.71 -46.36
C ALA A 170 -8.11 -39.69 -45.21
N GLU A 171 -8.09 -40.71 -44.35
CA GLU A 171 -7.17 -40.73 -43.19
C GLU A 171 -5.73 -41.02 -43.65
N GLU A 172 -5.56 -41.91 -44.63
CA GLU A 172 -4.25 -42.17 -45.24
C GLU A 172 -3.69 -40.90 -45.90
N ILE A 173 -4.52 -40.14 -46.63
CA ILE A 173 -4.11 -38.87 -47.23
C ILE A 173 -3.73 -37.84 -46.16
N ALA A 174 -4.47 -37.76 -45.06
CA ALA A 174 -4.20 -36.80 -43.98
C ALA A 174 -2.83 -37.04 -43.33
N GLU A 175 -2.50 -38.31 -43.01
CA GLU A 175 -1.20 -38.67 -42.44
C GLU A 175 -0.04 -38.40 -43.42
N GLU A 176 -0.21 -38.71 -44.70
CA GLU A 176 0.81 -38.46 -45.72
C GLU A 176 1.05 -36.96 -45.93
N LEU A 177 -0.01 -36.14 -45.96
CA LEU A 177 0.10 -34.68 -46.11
C LEU A 177 0.86 -34.03 -44.94
N ARG A 178 0.72 -34.56 -43.71
CA ARG A 178 1.50 -34.09 -42.54
C ARG A 178 2.98 -34.48 -42.63
N ARG A 179 3.28 -35.65 -43.19
CA ARG A 179 4.65 -36.20 -43.23
C ARG A 179 5.49 -35.64 -44.37
N GLU A 180 4.90 -35.42 -45.55
CA GLU A 180 5.60 -34.96 -46.75
C GLU A 180 4.75 -33.90 -47.49
N PRO A 181 5.04 -32.60 -47.33
CA PRO A 181 4.25 -31.51 -47.96
C PRO A 181 4.17 -31.60 -49.50
N GLY A 182 5.15 -32.25 -50.13
CA GLY A 182 5.16 -32.53 -51.58
C GLY A 182 4.06 -33.49 -52.04
N GLU A 183 3.39 -34.21 -51.12
CA GLU A 183 2.31 -35.13 -51.45
C GLU A 183 1.06 -34.40 -51.94
N LEU A 184 0.75 -33.20 -51.42
CA LEU A 184 -0.36 -32.38 -51.93
C LEU A 184 -0.20 -32.13 -53.44
N ARG A 185 1.03 -31.85 -53.89
CA ARG A 185 1.32 -31.67 -55.32
C ARG A 185 1.04 -32.93 -56.13
N ARG A 186 1.41 -34.11 -55.62
CA ARG A 186 1.13 -35.39 -56.31
C ARG A 186 -0.37 -35.64 -56.43
N ARG A 187 -1.14 -35.35 -55.37
CA ARG A 187 -2.61 -35.49 -55.35
C ARG A 187 -3.29 -34.47 -56.28
N VAL A 188 -2.81 -33.23 -56.32
CA VAL A 188 -3.27 -32.20 -57.28
C VAL A 188 -2.96 -32.59 -58.72
N ASP A 189 -1.80 -33.21 -58.99
CA ASP A 189 -1.48 -33.75 -60.31
C ASP A 189 -2.35 -34.98 -60.67
N ALA A 190 -2.71 -35.80 -59.69
CA ALA A 190 -3.63 -36.92 -59.87
C ALA A 190 -5.04 -36.46 -60.30
N LEU A 191 -5.54 -35.35 -59.73
CA LEU A 191 -6.80 -34.71 -60.14
C LEU A 191 -6.80 -34.26 -61.62
N ARG A 192 -5.63 -34.17 -62.26
CA ARG A 192 -5.46 -33.74 -63.66
C ARG A 192 -5.31 -34.91 -64.65
N ILE A 193 -5.23 -36.16 -64.19
CA ILE A 193 -4.98 -37.33 -65.04
C ILE A 193 -6.06 -37.42 -66.13
N GLY A 194 -5.62 -37.45 -67.40
CA GLY A 194 -6.48 -37.45 -68.59
C GLY A 194 -6.74 -36.06 -69.22
N ARG A 195 -6.48 -34.93 -68.54
CA ARG A 195 -6.63 -33.56 -69.08
C ARG A 195 -5.64 -32.57 -68.45
N ARG A 196 -4.33 -32.72 -68.73
CA ARG A 196 -3.18 -31.95 -68.17
C ARG A 196 -3.24 -30.41 -68.26
N ASN A 197 -4.23 -29.81 -68.94
CA ASN A 197 -4.33 -28.37 -69.11
C ASN A 197 -5.40 -27.66 -68.26
N ARG A 198 -5.91 -28.32 -67.21
CA ARG A 198 -6.91 -27.74 -66.30
C ARG A 198 -6.29 -27.12 -65.05
N SER A 199 -6.88 -26.04 -64.57
CA SER A 199 -6.55 -25.42 -63.28
C SER A 199 -7.33 -26.10 -62.15
N VAL A 200 -6.72 -26.20 -60.97
CA VAL A 200 -7.34 -26.78 -59.75
C VAL A 200 -7.63 -25.64 -58.77
N LEU A 201 -8.83 -25.61 -58.21
CA LEU A 201 -9.24 -24.64 -57.19
C LEU A 201 -9.49 -25.38 -55.87
N VAL A 202 -8.84 -24.91 -54.80
CA VAL A 202 -9.10 -25.28 -53.41
C VAL A 202 -9.74 -24.09 -52.72
N VAL A 203 -10.86 -24.31 -52.05
CA VAL A 203 -11.55 -23.29 -51.25
C VAL A 203 -11.44 -23.67 -49.78
N VAL A 204 -10.87 -22.77 -48.99
CA VAL A 204 -10.84 -22.84 -47.53
C VAL A 204 -11.87 -21.83 -47.02
N ASP A 205 -13.08 -22.33 -46.75
CA ASP A 205 -14.15 -21.54 -46.15
C ASP A 205 -13.93 -21.44 -44.63
N GLN A 206 -14.45 -20.38 -44.01
CA GLN A 206 -14.23 -20.07 -42.59
C GLN A 206 -12.75 -20.19 -42.17
N ALA A 207 -11.83 -19.64 -42.96
CA ALA A 207 -10.40 -19.77 -42.73
C ALA A 207 -9.96 -19.16 -41.38
N GLU A 208 -10.76 -18.31 -40.73
CA GLU A 208 -10.53 -17.87 -39.35
C GLU A 208 -10.45 -19.01 -38.33
N GLU A 209 -10.96 -20.20 -38.64
CA GLU A 209 -10.83 -21.40 -37.79
C GLU A 209 -9.38 -21.86 -37.67
N LEU A 210 -8.54 -21.61 -38.69
CA LEU A 210 -7.10 -21.82 -38.59
C LEU A 210 -6.45 -21.01 -37.47
N LEU A 211 -7.04 -19.88 -37.07
CA LEU A 211 -6.55 -19.04 -35.97
C LEU A 211 -7.24 -19.34 -34.64
N THR A 212 -8.46 -19.88 -34.68
CA THR A 212 -9.35 -19.94 -33.51
C THR A 212 -9.62 -21.35 -32.99
N LEU A 213 -9.39 -22.39 -33.80
CA LEU A 213 -9.61 -23.81 -33.47
C LEU A 213 -8.35 -24.66 -33.71
N THR A 214 -7.49 -24.31 -34.66
CA THR A 214 -6.24 -25.04 -34.95
C THR A 214 -5.07 -24.52 -34.10
N GLY A 215 -4.22 -25.42 -33.59
CA GLY A 215 -3.00 -25.04 -32.86
C GLY A 215 -1.96 -24.34 -33.74
N ASP A 216 -1.19 -23.40 -33.18
CA ASP A 216 -0.24 -22.54 -33.92
C ASP A 216 0.71 -23.32 -34.84
N GLY A 217 1.29 -24.43 -34.35
CA GLY A 217 2.23 -25.24 -35.13
C GLY A 217 1.58 -25.97 -36.31
N GLU A 218 0.35 -26.45 -36.15
CA GLU A 218 -0.38 -27.14 -37.23
C GLU A 218 -0.91 -26.16 -38.27
N ARG A 219 -1.39 -24.99 -37.82
CA ARG A 219 -1.76 -23.88 -38.71
C ARG A 219 -0.60 -23.49 -39.62
N ASP A 220 0.57 -23.24 -39.03
CA ASP A 220 1.73 -22.73 -39.77
C ASP A 220 2.27 -23.79 -40.74
N ALA A 221 2.25 -25.08 -40.34
CA ALA A 221 2.58 -26.19 -41.22
C ALA A 221 1.59 -26.33 -42.40
N PHE A 222 0.29 -26.20 -42.15
CA PHE A 222 -0.76 -26.29 -43.17
C PHE A 222 -0.67 -25.13 -44.18
N LEU A 223 -0.56 -23.89 -43.69
CA LEU A 223 -0.41 -22.71 -44.54
C LEU A 223 0.91 -22.73 -45.31
N GLY A 224 2.00 -23.19 -44.69
CA GLY A 224 3.29 -23.39 -45.35
C GLY A 224 3.20 -24.39 -46.50
N MET A 225 2.54 -25.53 -46.30
CA MET A 225 2.32 -26.53 -47.34
C MET A 225 1.51 -25.96 -48.52
N LEU A 226 0.43 -25.23 -48.26
CA LEU A 226 -0.36 -24.60 -49.33
C LEU A 226 0.44 -23.54 -50.08
N ARG A 227 1.21 -22.69 -49.38
CA ARG A 227 2.07 -21.66 -49.98
C ARG A 227 3.08 -22.30 -50.94
N ASP A 228 3.81 -23.29 -50.45
CA ASP A 228 4.91 -23.92 -51.18
C ASP A 228 4.39 -24.63 -52.46
N VAL A 229 3.21 -25.24 -52.42
CA VAL A 229 2.61 -25.89 -53.59
C VAL A 229 2.03 -24.87 -54.58
N VAL A 230 1.39 -23.80 -54.11
CA VAL A 230 0.87 -22.72 -54.98
C VAL A 230 2.00 -21.96 -55.70
N GLU A 231 3.15 -21.80 -55.06
CA GLU A 231 4.37 -21.28 -55.69
C GLU A 231 4.93 -22.25 -56.74
N ALA A 232 5.00 -23.54 -56.41
CA ALA A 232 5.57 -24.56 -57.30
C ALA A 232 4.67 -24.92 -58.49
N ASP A 233 3.34 -24.77 -58.38
CA ASP A 233 2.36 -25.12 -59.40
C ASP A 233 1.51 -23.93 -59.86
N HIS A 234 1.84 -23.42 -61.06
CA HIS A 234 1.14 -22.30 -61.69
C HIS A 234 -0.33 -22.54 -62.06
N LYS A 235 -0.85 -23.77 -61.89
CA LYS A 235 -2.24 -24.13 -62.17
C LYS A 235 -3.06 -24.44 -60.91
N LEU A 236 -2.49 -24.33 -59.71
CA LEU A 236 -3.22 -24.43 -58.45
C LEU A 236 -3.64 -23.03 -57.97
N TRP A 237 -4.89 -22.92 -57.54
CA TRP A 237 -5.47 -21.71 -56.97
C TRP A 237 -6.06 -22.02 -55.60
N VAL A 238 -5.89 -21.09 -54.65
CA VAL A 238 -6.47 -21.22 -53.31
C VAL A 238 -7.28 -19.97 -52.98
N VAL A 239 -8.53 -20.16 -52.55
CA VAL A 239 -9.39 -19.08 -52.08
C VAL A 239 -9.65 -19.28 -50.59
N PHE A 240 -9.28 -18.31 -49.78
CA PHE A 240 -9.55 -18.27 -48.34
C PHE A 240 -10.74 -17.35 -48.09
N VAL A 241 -11.75 -17.81 -47.36
CA VAL A 241 -12.92 -17.00 -47.01
C VAL A 241 -12.92 -16.80 -45.50
N PHE A 242 -12.84 -15.55 -45.02
CA PHE A 242 -12.83 -15.28 -43.59
C PHE A 242 -13.30 -13.87 -43.21
N ARG A 243 -13.55 -13.61 -41.92
CA ARG A 243 -13.98 -12.28 -41.44
C ARG A 243 -12.87 -11.23 -41.53
N ALA A 244 -13.23 -9.99 -41.86
CA ALA A 244 -12.28 -8.90 -42.07
C ALA A 244 -11.39 -8.59 -40.86
N GLU A 245 -11.88 -8.82 -39.63
CA GLU A 245 -11.13 -8.59 -38.38
C GLU A 245 -9.90 -9.50 -38.22
N PHE A 246 -9.88 -10.69 -38.82
CA PHE A 246 -8.74 -11.62 -38.76
C PHE A 246 -7.66 -11.34 -39.82
N LEU A 247 -7.91 -10.41 -40.73
CA LEU A 247 -6.97 -10.10 -41.82
C LEU A 247 -5.63 -9.58 -41.29
N THR A 248 -5.63 -8.76 -40.24
CA THR A 248 -4.39 -8.24 -39.65
C THR A 248 -3.54 -9.36 -39.05
N THR A 249 -4.17 -10.33 -38.39
CA THR A 249 -3.49 -11.51 -37.83
C THR A 249 -2.87 -12.37 -38.93
N PHE A 250 -3.62 -12.68 -39.99
CA PHE A 250 -3.06 -13.40 -41.15
C PHE A 250 -1.92 -12.65 -41.86
N LEU A 251 -2.00 -11.31 -41.93
CA LEU A 251 -0.94 -10.47 -42.50
C LEU A 251 0.31 -10.35 -41.60
N SER A 252 0.22 -10.77 -40.33
CA SER A 252 1.35 -10.75 -39.40
C SER A 252 2.14 -12.07 -39.36
N GLY A 253 1.58 -13.17 -39.88
CA GLY A 253 2.22 -14.50 -39.90
C GLY A 253 3.22 -14.71 -41.05
N GLU A 254 3.89 -15.87 -41.05
CA GLU A 254 4.93 -16.21 -42.03
C GLU A 254 4.42 -16.39 -43.47
N CYS A 255 3.14 -16.71 -43.66
CA CYS A 255 2.48 -16.84 -44.96
C CYS A 255 1.65 -15.59 -45.34
N ALA A 256 2.02 -14.41 -44.81
CA ALA A 256 1.30 -13.16 -45.05
C ALA A 256 1.15 -12.80 -46.54
N ASP A 257 2.10 -13.22 -47.37
CA ASP A 257 2.09 -13.04 -48.83
C ASP A 257 0.82 -13.59 -49.49
N MET A 258 0.27 -14.69 -48.97
CA MET A 258 -0.96 -15.30 -49.49
C MET A 258 -2.20 -14.41 -49.33
N PHE A 259 -2.17 -13.47 -48.37
CA PHE A 259 -3.31 -12.64 -47.95
C PHE A 259 -3.18 -11.15 -48.34
N ARG A 260 -2.10 -10.72 -49.00
CA ARG A 260 -1.79 -9.30 -49.29
C ARG A 260 -2.79 -8.57 -50.19
N HIS A 261 -3.58 -9.30 -50.96
CA HIS A 261 -4.50 -8.74 -51.96
C HIS A 261 -5.95 -9.19 -51.72
N PRO A 262 -6.56 -8.80 -50.57
CA PRO A 262 -7.88 -9.27 -50.22
C PRO A 262 -8.95 -8.74 -51.19
N PHE A 263 -9.98 -9.53 -51.42
CA PHE A 263 -11.24 -9.16 -52.02
C PHE A 263 -12.25 -8.89 -50.91
N THR A 264 -12.62 -7.62 -50.72
CA THR A 264 -13.53 -7.24 -49.63
C THR A 264 -14.98 -7.24 -50.09
N VAL A 265 -15.80 -8.09 -49.48
CA VAL A 265 -17.26 -8.14 -49.65
C VAL A 265 -17.88 -7.08 -48.73
N THR A 266 -18.49 -6.07 -49.33
CA THR A 266 -19.19 -4.98 -48.60
C THR A 266 -20.64 -5.34 -48.32
N ALA A 267 -21.28 -4.62 -47.40
CA ALA A 267 -22.73 -4.71 -47.20
C ALA A 267 -23.49 -4.40 -48.49
N LEU A 268 -24.65 -5.04 -48.68
CA LEU A 268 -25.53 -4.77 -49.83
C LEU A 268 -26.16 -3.39 -49.70
N ASP A 269 -26.22 -2.64 -50.80
CA ASP A 269 -26.97 -1.40 -50.83
C ASP A 269 -28.48 -1.64 -50.92
N ARG A 270 -29.27 -0.57 -50.77
CA ARG A 270 -30.75 -0.68 -50.78
C ARG A 270 -31.30 -1.17 -52.11
N ALA A 271 -30.63 -0.90 -53.23
CA ALA A 271 -31.08 -1.35 -54.53
C ALA A 271 -30.88 -2.87 -54.67
N ALA A 272 -29.70 -3.35 -54.27
CA ALA A 272 -29.36 -4.76 -54.28
C ALA A 272 -30.19 -5.57 -53.27
N LEU A 273 -30.51 -5.02 -52.09
CA LEU A 273 -31.43 -5.63 -51.13
C LEU A 273 -32.82 -5.87 -51.74
N ARG A 274 -33.37 -4.91 -52.47
CA ARG A 274 -34.66 -5.07 -53.18
C ARG A 274 -34.58 -6.18 -54.22
N THR A 275 -33.45 -6.30 -54.93
CA THR A 275 -33.21 -7.38 -55.90
C THR A 275 -33.16 -8.75 -55.20
N VAL A 276 -32.48 -8.85 -54.06
CA VAL A 276 -32.40 -10.10 -53.26
C VAL A 276 -33.76 -10.53 -52.73
N ILE A 277 -34.66 -9.59 -52.38
CA ILE A 277 -36.02 -9.92 -51.91
C ILE A 277 -36.97 -10.24 -53.08
N ARG A 278 -36.78 -9.62 -54.25
CA ARG A 278 -37.76 -9.68 -55.33
C ARG A 278 -37.51 -10.83 -56.30
N GLU A 279 -36.29 -10.97 -56.79
CA GLU A 279 -35.97 -11.90 -57.88
C GLU A 279 -36.12 -13.39 -57.50
N PRO A 280 -35.70 -13.85 -56.30
CA PRO A 280 -35.97 -15.23 -55.87
C PRO A 280 -37.47 -15.50 -55.69
N ALA A 281 -38.21 -14.52 -55.17
CA ALA A 281 -39.66 -14.60 -55.00
C ALA A 281 -40.38 -14.71 -56.35
N GLU A 282 -40.02 -13.89 -57.35
CA GLU A 282 -40.59 -13.98 -58.70
C GLU A 282 -40.31 -15.35 -59.34
N ARG A 283 -39.11 -15.93 -59.15
CA ARG A 283 -38.80 -17.29 -59.63
C ARG A 283 -39.60 -18.39 -58.93
N ALA A 284 -39.99 -18.17 -57.67
CA ALA A 284 -40.86 -19.07 -56.91
C ALA A 284 -42.36 -18.80 -57.13
N GLY A 285 -42.72 -17.81 -57.95
CA GLY A 285 -44.10 -17.41 -58.25
C GLY A 285 -44.77 -16.55 -57.17
N ILE A 286 -43.99 -16.00 -56.23
CA ILE A 286 -44.49 -15.24 -55.08
C ILE A 286 -44.63 -13.76 -55.43
N THR A 287 -45.75 -13.14 -55.07
CA THR A 287 -46.00 -11.70 -55.21
C THR A 287 -46.07 -11.01 -53.85
N PHE A 288 -45.76 -9.71 -53.80
CA PHE A 288 -45.81 -8.90 -52.57
C PHE A 288 -46.93 -7.85 -52.68
N GLU A 289 -47.80 -7.76 -51.67
CA GLU A 289 -48.89 -6.78 -51.58
C GLU A 289 -48.83 -5.96 -50.27
N PRO A 290 -48.81 -4.61 -50.33
CA PRO A 290 -48.72 -3.77 -51.52
C PRO A 290 -47.30 -3.81 -52.14
N PRO A 291 -47.11 -3.38 -53.40
CA PRO A 291 -45.82 -3.45 -54.10
C PRO A 291 -44.65 -2.77 -53.37
N GLU A 292 -44.93 -1.79 -52.52
CA GLU A 292 -43.96 -1.07 -51.69
C GLU A 292 -43.42 -1.90 -50.53
N LEU A 293 -44.02 -3.07 -50.21
CA LEU A 293 -43.59 -3.93 -49.10
C LEU A 293 -42.13 -4.38 -49.24
N VAL A 294 -41.67 -4.66 -50.45
CA VAL A 294 -40.26 -5.00 -50.74
C VAL A 294 -39.33 -3.83 -50.41
N ALA A 295 -39.76 -2.60 -50.70
CA ALA A 295 -38.99 -1.41 -50.38
C ALA A 295 -38.97 -1.15 -48.86
N GLN A 296 -40.08 -1.43 -48.17
CA GLN A 296 -40.18 -1.34 -46.72
C GLN A 296 -39.28 -2.37 -46.02
N MET A 297 -39.32 -3.65 -46.43
CA MET A 297 -38.42 -4.69 -45.90
C MET A 297 -36.94 -4.35 -46.08
N ALA A 298 -36.58 -3.74 -47.23
CA ALA A 298 -35.22 -3.28 -47.48
C ALA A 298 -34.83 -2.03 -46.65
N GLU A 299 -35.79 -1.17 -46.27
CA GLU A 299 -35.55 -0.03 -45.37
C GLU A 299 -35.42 -0.45 -43.91
N ASP A 300 -36.20 -1.45 -43.48
CA ASP A 300 -36.18 -1.99 -42.12
C ASP A 300 -34.90 -2.80 -41.84
N THR A 301 -34.16 -3.19 -42.87
CA THR A 301 -32.84 -3.86 -42.76
C THR A 301 -31.73 -2.81 -42.55
N ARG A 302 -31.42 -2.45 -41.29
CA ARG A 302 -30.39 -1.44 -40.96
C ARG A 302 -28.96 -1.90 -41.33
N ASP A 303 -28.18 -0.99 -41.93
CA ASP A 303 -26.75 -1.07 -42.28
C ASP A 303 -26.24 -2.34 -43.02
N GLY A 304 -27.14 -3.18 -43.54
CA GLY A 304 -26.81 -4.35 -44.38
C GLY A 304 -26.10 -5.51 -43.64
N THR A 305 -25.95 -5.45 -42.32
CA THR A 305 -25.48 -6.56 -41.46
C THR A 305 -26.61 -7.48 -40.99
N ALA A 306 -27.86 -7.05 -41.15
CA ALA A 306 -29.06 -7.82 -40.82
C ALA A 306 -29.52 -8.77 -41.95
N LEU A 307 -28.65 -9.10 -42.91
CA LEU A 307 -28.97 -10.05 -43.99
C LEU A 307 -29.43 -11.43 -43.51
N PRO A 308 -28.83 -12.03 -42.45
CA PRO A 308 -29.33 -13.30 -41.91
C PRO A 308 -30.75 -13.17 -41.34
N LEU A 309 -31.09 -12.03 -40.72
CA LEU A 309 -32.42 -11.76 -40.18
C LEU A 309 -33.45 -11.55 -41.29
N LEU A 310 -33.06 -10.84 -42.35
CA LEU A 310 -33.89 -10.67 -43.55
C LEU A 310 -34.12 -12.02 -44.24
N ALA A 311 -33.08 -12.85 -44.41
CA ALA A 311 -33.18 -14.17 -45.01
C ALA A 311 -34.09 -15.11 -44.19
N TYR A 312 -33.96 -15.08 -42.86
CA TYR A 312 -34.85 -15.81 -41.95
C TYR A 312 -36.31 -15.36 -42.07
N LEU A 313 -36.55 -14.06 -42.03
CA LEU A 313 -37.89 -13.50 -42.19
C LEU A 313 -38.53 -13.94 -43.52
N LEU A 314 -37.79 -13.84 -44.63
CA LEU A 314 -38.29 -14.23 -45.95
C LEU A 314 -38.56 -15.73 -46.06
N HIS A 315 -37.73 -16.55 -45.39
CA HIS A 315 -37.97 -17.99 -45.27
C HIS A 315 -39.25 -18.29 -44.50
N GLU A 316 -39.48 -17.65 -43.36
CA GLU A 316 -40.71 -17.82 -42.56
C GLU A 316 -41.96 -17.37 -43.32
N LEU A 317 -41.89 -16.22 -44.02
CA LEU A 317 -42.98 -15.74 -44.86
C LEU A 317 -43.26 -16.70 -46.02
N TYR A 318 -42.22 -17.28 -46.61
CA TYR A 318 -42.36 -18.31 -47.64
C TYR A 318 -43.01 -19.59 -47.11
N LEU A 319 -42.56 -20.10 -45.95
CA LEU A 319 -43.15 -21.29 -45.34
C LEU A 319 -44.65 -21.09 -45.02
N HIS A 320 -45.03 -19.86 -44.67
CA HIS A 320 -46.42 -19.53 -44.38
C HIS A 320 -47.29 -19.48 -45.64
N VAL A 321 -46.82 -18.84 -46.70
CA VAL A 321 -47.61 -18.52 -47.89
C VAL A 321 -47.53 -19.62 -48.96
N GLY A 322 -46.43 -20.39 -48.98
CA GLY A 322 -46.20 -21.46 -49.94
C GLY A 322 -45.88 -20.98 -51.37
N ARG A 323 -45.77 -21.93 -52.30
CA ARG A 323 -45.45 -21.66 -53.70
C ARG A 323 -46.64 -20.98 -54.41
N ASN A 324 -46.37 -19.98 -55.24
CA ASN A 324 -47.37 -19.16 -55.95
C ASN A 324 -48.33 -18.35 -55.06
N GLY A 325 -48.00 -18.12 -53.78
CA GLY A 325 -48.83 -17.30 -52.89
C GLY A 325 -48.39 -15.83 -52.81
N THR A 326 -49.23 -15.01 -52.20
CA THR A 326 -49.00 -13.57 -52.04
C THR A 326 -48.60 -13.24 -50.60
N ILE A 327 -47.43 -12.64 -50.39
CA ILE A 327 -47.00 -12.12 -49.09
C ILE A 327 -47.63 -10.75 -48.87
N THR A 328 -48.48 -10.62 -47.85
CA THR A 328 -49.17 -9.36 -47.54
C THR A 328 -48.45 -8.55 -46.47
N LEU A 329 -48.74 -7.24 -46.39
CA LEU A 329 -48.29 -6.38 -45.30
C LEU A 329 -48.75 -6.89 -43.92
N GLU A 330 -49.87 -7.61 -43.84
CA GLU A 330 -50.35 -8.22 -42.60
C GLU A 330 -49.46 -9.41 -42.18
N ASP A 331 -49.02 -10.25 -43.13
CA ASP A 331 -48.06 -11.33 -42.86
C ASP A 331 -46.72 -10.78 -42.34
N TYR A 332 -46.26 -9.68 -42.92
CA TYR A 332 -45.05 -8.97 -42.48
C TYR A 332 -45.20 -8.35 -41.08
N ARG A 333 -46.36 -7.78 -40.76
CA ARG A 333 -46.64 -7.23 -39.42
C ARG A 333 -46.82 -8.32 -38.37
N ARG A 334 -47.42 -9.45 -38.70
CA ARG A 334 -47.55 -10.62 -37.81
C ARG A 334 -46.19 -11.21 -37.47
N THR A 335 -45.25 -11.14 -38.41
CA THR A 335 -43.83 -11.47 -38.17
C THR A 335 -43.05 -10.32 -37.49
N GLY A 336 -43.69 -9.22 -37.13
CA GLY A 336 -43.10 -8.13 -36.34
C GLY A 336 -41.92 -7.44 -37.03
N GLY A 337 -41.84 -7.52 -38.36
CA GLY A 337 -40.72 -6.98 -39.14
C GLY A 337 -39.42 -7.76 -39.00
N VAL A 338 -38.32 -7.17 -39.50
CA VAL A 338 -36.98 -7.79 -39.55
C VAL A 338 -36.46 -8.11 -38.13
N ASP A 339 -36.64 -7.21 -37.16
CA ASP A 339 -36.17 -7.38 -35.77
C ASP A 339 -37.11 -8.25 -34.90
N GLY A 340 -38.40 -8.33 -35.23
CA GLY A 340 -39.41 -9.00 -34.40
C GLY A 340 -39.41 -10.52 -34.50
N ALA A 341 -38.88 -11.10 -35.58
CA ALA A 341 -38.84 -12.54 -35.81
C ALA A 341 -37.88 -13.27 -34.84
N LEU A 342 -36.71 -12.69 -34.58
CA LEU A 342 -35.74 -13.19 -33.60
C LEU A 342 -36.26 -13.01 -32.17
N THR A 343 -36.83 -11.83 -31.88
CA THR A 343 -37.38 -11.44 -30.58
C THR A 343 -38.46 -12.42 -30.11
N ARG A 344 -39.43 -12.77 -30.97
CA ARG A 344 -40.48 -13.74 -30.61
C ARG A 344 -39.97 -15.15 -30.33
N ARG A 345 -38.87 -15.56 -30.97
CA ARG A 345 -38.23 -16.86 -30.71
C ARG A 345 -37.57 -16.88 -29.34
N ALA A 346 -36.83 -15.81 -29.01
CA ALA A 346 -36.23 -15.64 -27.70
C ALA A 346 -37.28 -15.50 -26.59
N ASP A 347 -38.38 -14.78 -26.82
CA ASP A 347 -39.50 -14.66 -25.86
C ASP A 347 -40.21 -16.00 -25.62
N ARG A 348 -40.37 -16.83 -26.66
CA ARG A 348 -40.95 -18.18 -26.51
C ARG A 348 -40.06 -19.07 -25.65
N LEU A 349 -38.75 -19.09 -25.90
CA LEU A 349 -37.80 -19.85 -25.09
C LEU A 349 -37.73 -19.37 -23.64
N MET A 350 -37.75 -18.05 -23.45
CA MET A 350 -37.82 -17.46 -22.10
C MET A 350 -39.08 -17.97 -21.38
N GLY A 351 -40.25 -17.93 -22.02
CA GLY A 351 -41.48 -18.46 -21.42
C GLY A 351 -41.46 -19.98 -21.17
N GLU A 352 -40.82 -20.77 -22.03
CA GLU A 352 -40.63 -22.22 -21.84
C GLU A 352 -39.71 -22.53 -20.65
N LEU A 353 -38.60 -21.79 -20.52
CA LEU A 353 -37.65 -21.96 -19.42
C LEU A 353 -38.24 -21.44 -18.09
N GLU A 354 -38.96 -20.32 -18.11
CA GLU A 354 -39.64 -19.77 -16.93
C GLU A 354 -40.75 -20.67 -16.39
N ALA A 355 -41.31 -21.54 -17.23
CA ALA A 355 -42.32 -22.52 -16.84
C ALA A 355 -41.74 -23.78 -16.17
N LEU A 356 -40.41 -23.95 -16.13
CA LEU A 356 -39.75 -25.04 -15.39
C LEU A 356 -39.70 -24.73 -13.89
N GLU A 357 -39.81 -25.75 -13.03
CA GLU A 357 -39.62 -25.62 -11.58
C GLU A 357 -38.41 -26.48 -11.11
N PRO A 358 -37.33 -25.86 -10.61
CA PRO A 358 -37.11 -24.41 -10.46
C PRO A 358 -36.80 -23.70 -11.79
N SER A 359 -37.25 -22.45 -11.92
CA SER A 359 -37.00 -21.61 -13.10
C SER A 359 -35.51 -21.24 -13.17
N PRO A 360 -34.80 -21.58 -14.26
CA PRO A 360 -33.39 -21.28 -14.40
C PRO A 360 -33.15 -19.78 -14.68
N PRO A 361 -32.02 -19.20 -14.24
CA PRO A 361 -31.75 -17.77 -14.38
C PRO A 361 -31.34 -17.40 -15.81
N VAL A 362 -32.32 -17.20 -16.70
CA VAL A 362 -32.09 -16.95 -18.14
C VAL A 362 -31.26 -15.68 -18.38
N LEU A 363 -31.69 -14.51 -17.89
CA LEU A 363 -31.02 -13.23 -18.15
C LEU A 363 -29.62 -13.12 -17.50
N PRO A 364 -29.41 -13.51 -16.22
CA PRO A 364 -28.07 -13.54 -15.63
C PRO A 364 -27.11 -14.48 -16.35
N THR A 365 -27.59 -15.65 -16.82
CA THR A 365 -26.77 -16.58 -17.61
C THR A 365 -26.33 -15.94 -18.93
N LEU A 366 -27.24 -15.24 -19.62
CA LEU A 366 -26.94 -14.58 -20.90
C LEU A 366 -26.05 -13.35 -20.75
N LEU A 367 -26.04 -12.68 -19.59
CA LEU A 367 -25.10 -11.59 -19.31
C LEU A 367 -23.64 -12.06 -19.31
N LYS A 368 -23.35 -13.32 -18.94
CA LYS A 368 -21.99 -13.89 -19.01
C LYS A 368 -21.44 -13.94 -20.44
N PHE A 369 -22.31 -13.93 -21.45
CA PHE A 369 -21.94 -13.93 -22.87
C PHE A 369 -21.73 -12.52 -23.46
N VAL A 370 -21.84 -11.47 -22.64
CA VAL A 370 -21.69 -10.08 -23.07
C VAL A 370 -20.36 -9.54 -22.55
N LYS A 371 -19.50 -9.07 -23.45
CA LYS A 371 -18.29 -8.29 -23.14
C LYS A 371 -18.41 -6.90 -23.75
N PHE A 372 -17.91 -5.87 -23.07
CA PHE A 372 -17.86 -4.52 -23.64
C PHE A 372 -16.53 -4.29 -24.36
N THR A 373 -16.60 -3.95 -25.65
CA THR A 373 -15.44 -3.57 -26.47
C THR A 373 -15.74 -2.24 -27.14
N GLU A 374 -14.85 -1.25 -27.02
CA GLU A 374 -15.03 0.10 -27.56
C GLU A 374 -16.39 0.76 -27.20
N GLY A 375 -16.89 0.46 -26.00
CA GLY A 375 -18.16 1.00 -25.49
C GLY A 375 -19.44 0.34 -26.03
N ARG A 376 -19.34 -0.77 -26.77
CA ARG A 376 -20.47 -1.55 -27.28
C ARG A 376 -20.48 -2.99 -26.74
N PRO A 377 -21.66 -3.61 -26.53
CA PRO A 377 -21.76 -5.00 -26.15
C PRO A 377 -21.42 -5.89 -27.35
N THR A 378 -20.39 -6.71 -27.17
CA THR A 378 -19.89 -7.72 -28.10
C THR A 378 -20.03 -9.10 -27.46
N ARG A 379 -20.00 -10.15 -28.27
CA ARG A 379 -20.14 -11.54 -27.80
C ARG A 379 -18.85 -12.02 -27.10
N ARG A 380 -19.02 -12.77 -26.00
CA ARG A 380 -17.96 -13.50 -25.29
C ARG A 380 -18.16 -15.00 -25.47
N ARG A 381 -17.04 -15.71 -25.63
CA ARG A 381 -16.96 -17.17 -25.51
C ARG A 381 -16.97 -17.56 -24.03
N VAL A 382 -17.89 -18.45 -23.63
CA VAL A 382 -18.04 -18.89 -22.24
C VAL A 382 -17.73 -20.39 -22.15
N PRO A 383 -16.69 -20.79 -21.41
CA PRO A 383 -16.39 -22.19 -21.13
C PRO A 383 -17.52 -22.85 -20.33
N GLY A 384 -17.72 -24.15 -20.56
CA GLY A 384 -18.74 -24.94 -19.87
C GLY A 384 -18.54 -24.99 -18.36
N SER A 385 -17.30 -24.86 -17.87
CA SER A 385 -16.97 -24.79 -16.44
C SER A 385 -17.44 -23.52 -15.72
N GLU A 386 -17.67 -22.42 -16.44
CA GLU A 386 -18.18 -21.15 -15.88
C GLU A 386 -19.72 -21.12 -15.73
N LEU A 387 -20.39 -22.16 -16.24
CA LEU A 387 -21.84 -22.34 -16.20
C LEU A 387 -22.21 -23.35 -15.13
N ASP A 388 -23.04 -22.93 -14.19
CA ASP A 388 -23.70 -23.79 -13.22
C ASP A 388 -24.75 -24.68 -13.91
N GLU A 389 -25.22 -25.72 -13.21
CA GLU A 389 -26.20 -26.69 -13.75
C GLU A 389 -27.47 -26.01 -14.33
N PRO A 390 -28.06 -24.97 -13.68
CA PRO A 390 -29.16 -24.20 -14.27
C PRO A 390 -28.75 -23.37 -15.49
N GLY A 391 -27.55 -22.78 -15.49
CA GLY A 391 -27.01 -22.02 -16.62
C GLY A 391 -26.78 -22.91 -17.84
N ARG A 392 -26.35 -24.16 -17.64
CA ARG A 392 -26.18 -25.14 -18.72
C ARG A 392 -27.49 -25.48 -19.42
N LEU A 393 -28.57 -25.65 -18.64
CA LEU A 393 -29.92 -25.88 -19.18
C LEU A 393 -30.38 -24.73 -20.09
N VAL A 394 -30.11 -23.48 -19.69
CA VAL A 394 -30.43 -22.29 -20.51
C VAL A 394 -29.64 -22.33 -21.81
N VAL A 395 -28.33 -22.56 -21.74
CA VAL A 395 -27.46 -22.52 -22.92
C VAL A 395 -27.80 -23.65 -23.89
N ASP A 396 -28.04 -24.87 -23.41
CA ASP A 396 -28.41 -26.01 -24.26
C ASP A 396 -29.77 -25.76 -24.97
N ALA A 397 -30.73 -25.11 -24.30
CA ALA A 397 -31.99 -24.69 -24.93
C ALA A 397 -31.78 -23.62 -26.01
N PHE A 398 -30.91 -22.65 -25.76
CA PHE A 398 -30.55 -21.62 -26.74
C PHE A 398 -29.73 -22.18 -27.91
N VAL A 399 -28.90 -23.20 -27.70
CA VAL A 399 -28.17 -23.92 -28.76
C VAL A 399 -29.12 -24.72 -29.63
N ARG A 400 -30.07 -25.45 -29.04
CA ARG A 400 -31.12 -26.19 -29.77
C ARG A 400 -31.91 -25.29 -30.71
N GLU A 401 -32.20 -24.07 -30.28
CA GLU A 401 -32.90 -23.06 -31.09
C GLU A 401 -31.97 -22.18 -31.92
N ARG A 402 -30.69 -22.54 -32.03
CA ARG A 402 -29.65 -21.86 -32.82
C ARG A 402 -29.42 -20.39 -32.44
N LEU A 403 -29.83 -19.96 -31.26
CA LEU A 403 -29.53 -18.63 -30.72
C LEU A 403 -28.15 -18.57 -30.04
N CYS A 404 -27.63 -19.73 -29.62
CA CYS A 404 -26.23 -19.93 -29.28
C CYS A 404 -25.61 -21.01 -30.16
N THR A 405 -24.29 -20.99 -30.23
CA THR A 405 -23.44 -22.01 -30.86
C THR A 405 -22.62 -22.71 -29.79
N SER A 406 -22.36 -23.99 -30.00
CA SER A 406 -21.49 -24.81 -29.15
C SER A 406 -20.29 -25.27 -29.96
N GLY A 407 -19.10 -25.10 -29.41
CA GLY A 407 -17.84 -25.64 -29.95
C GLY A 407 -17.07 -26.43 -28.91
N ARG A 408 -15.89 -26.90 -29.29
CA ARG A 408 -14.92 -27.51 -28.38
C ARG A 408 -13.60 -26.75 -28.42
N ASP A 409 -13.00 -26.59 -27.25
CA ASP A 409 -11.64 -26.09 -27.06
C ASP A 409 -10.89 -27.15 -26.23
N GLY A 410 -10.11 -27.99 -26.89
CA GLY A 410 -9.58 -29.23 -26.31
C GLY A 410 -10.70 -30.20 -25.86
N ASP A 411 -10.67 -30.60 -24.58
CA ASP A 411 -11.70 -31.45 -23.95
C ASP A 411 -12.90 -30.64 -23.39
N GLU A 412 -12.84 -29.29 -23.41
CA GLU A 412 -13.88 -28.44 -22.83
C GLU A 412 -14.90 -27.96 -23.88
N SER A 413 -16.18 -27.94 -23.50
CA SER A 413 -17.25 -27.36 -24.33
C SER A 413 -17.34 -25.85 -24.14
N VAL A 414 -17.32 -25.10 -25.23
CA VAL A 414 -17.39 -23.63 -25.21
C VAL A 414 -18.64 -23.17 -25.93
N PHE A 415 -19.29 -22.13 -25.41
CA PHE A 415 -20.50 -21.58 -25.99
C PHE A 415 -20.35 -20.12 -26.36
N GLU A 416 -21.11 -19.69 -27.37
CA GLU A 416 -21.13 -18.30 -27.83
C GLU A 416 -22.51 -17.95 -28.41
N VAL A 417 -22.96 -16.71 -28.23
CA VAL A 417 -24.21 -16.23 -28.85
C VAL A 417 -24.04 -16.18 -30.38
N SER A 418 -24.97 -16.81 -31.10
CA SER A 418 -24.89 -16.97 -32.56
C SER A 418 -24.79 -15.62 -33.29
N HIS A 419 -25.57 -14.63 -32.82
CA HIS A 419 -25.63 -13.30 -33.44
C HIS A 419 -25.77 -12.18 -32.40
N GLU A 420 -24.94 -11.14 -32.51
CA GLU A 420 -24.98 -9.94 -31.66
C GLU A 420 -26.29 -9.15 -31.78
N ALA A 421 -27.06 -9.39 -32.85
CA ALA A 421 -28.41 -8.87 -33.00
C ALA A 421 -29.32 -9.23 -31.82
N LEU A 422 -29.04 -10.33 -31.09
CA LEU A 422 -29.77 -10.68 -29.87
C LEU A 422 -29.59 -9.61 -28.76
N PHE A 423 -28.40 -9.00 -28.64
CA PHE A 423 -28.14 -7.95 -27.65
C PHE A 423 -28.88 -6.65 -27.95
N SER A 424 -29.10 -6.34 -29.23
CA SER A 424 -29.75 -5.10 -29.67
C SER A 424 -31.25 -5.23 -29.91
N ALA A 425 -31.73 -6.37 -30.42
CA ALA A 425 -33.12 -6.55 -30.83
C ALA A 425 -34.02 -7.01 -29.67
N TRP A 426 -33.55 -7.95 -28.84
CA TRP A 426 -34.37 -8.54 -27.78
C TRP A 426 -34.44 -7.64 -26.54
N ALA A 427 -35.64 -7.13 -26.24
CA ALA A 427 -35.83 -6.09 -25.23
C ALA A 427 -35.42 -6.48 -23.79
N PRO A 428 -35.74 -7.68 -23.27
CA PRO A 428 -35.35 -8.09 -21.92
C PRO A 428 -33.83 -8.07 -21.71
N LEU A 429 -33.07 -8.65 -22.64
CA LEU A 429 -31.61 -8.68 -22.56
C LEU A 429 -31.01 -7.28 -22.76
N ARG A 430 -31.52 -6.48 -23.71
CA ARG A 430 -31.07 -5.10 -23.91
C ARG A 430 -31.25 -4.23 -22.66
N GLN A 431 -32.40 -4.34 -21.98
CA GLN A 431 -32.68 -3.59 -20.76
C GLN A 431 -31.77 -4.04 -19.61
N THR A 432 -31.53 -5.34 -19.50
CA THR A 432 -30.63 -5.91 -18.48
C THR A 432 -29.18 -5.47 -18.71
N ILE A 433 -28.70 -5.47 -19.96
CA ILE A 433 -27.39 -4.93 -20.33
C ILE A 433 -27.30 -3.43 -19.98
N ALA A 434 -28.36 -2.66 -20.25
CA ALA A 434 -28.38 -1.24 -19.93
C ALA A 434 -28.35 -0.96 -18.41
N LEU A 435 -29.04 -1.78 -17.62
CA LEU A 435 -29.06 -1.71 -16.16
C LEU A 435 -27.68 -1.96 -15.55
N HIS A 436 -26.92 -2.92 -16.11
CA HIS A 436 -25.61 -3.33 -15.60
C HIS A 436 -24.43 -2.78 -16.42
N ALA A 437 -24.67 -1.84 -17.34
CA ALA A 437 -23.66 -1.34 -18.28
C ALA A 437 -22.43 -0.73 -17.58
N GLU A 438 -22.61 -0.06 -16.44
CA GLU A 438 -21.51 0.55 -15.71
C GLU A 438 -20.60 -0.51 -15.06
N VAL A 439 -21.17 -1.57 -14.49
CA VAL A 439 -20.41 -2.70 -13.92
C VAL A 439 -19.64 -3.43 -15.02
N LEU A 440 -20.31 -3.73 -16.14
CA LEU A 440 -19.69 -4.42 -17.29
C LEU A 440 -18.54 -3.60 -17.91
N ARG A 441 -18.66 -2.27 -17.96
CA ARG A 441 -17.57 -1.39 -18.43
C ARG A 441 -16.36 -1.40 -17.48
N ARG A 442 -16.59 -1.32 -16.17
CA ARG A 442 -15.50 -1.36 -15.16
C ARG A 442 -14.74 -2.68 -15.21
N ILE A 443 -15.43 -3.79 -15.44
CA ILE A 443 -14.79 -5.10 -15.64
C ILE A 443 -13.99 -5.13 -16.96
N ALA A 444 -14.54 -4.59 -18.05
CA ALA A 444 -13.80 -4.49 -19.31
C ALA A 444 -12.52 -3.63 -19.19
N ASP A 445 -12.57 -2.50 -18.47
CA ASP A 445 -11.39 -1.68 -18.19
C ASP A 445 -10.34 -2.46 -17.38
N LEU A 446 -10.78 -3.25 -16.41
CA LEU A 446 -9.91 -4.09 -15.58
C LEU A 446 -9.24 -5.22 -16.39
N GLU A 447 -10.01 -5.90 -17.24
CA GLU A 447 -9.50 -6.93 -18.15
C GLU A 447 -8.49 -6.35 -19.15
N GLN A 448 -8.75 -5.13 -19.65
CA GLN A 448 -7.80 -4.43 -20.50
C GLN A 448 -6.48 -4.15 -19.76
N TRP A 449 -6.53 -3.66 -18.52
CA TRP A 449 -5.31 -3.43 -17.72
C TRP A 449 -4.55 -4.73 -17.46
N ALA A 450 -5.26 -5.83 -17.18
CA ALA A 450 -4.65 -7.14 -16.97
C ALA A 450 -3.98 -7.67 -18.25
N ALA A 451 -4.62 -7.51 -19.42
CA ALA A 451 -4.05 -7.88 -20.71
C ALA A 451 -2.82 -7.04 -21.10
N GLU A 452 -2.81 -5.75 -20.77
CA GLU A 452 -1.63 -4.89 -20.94
C GLU A 452 -0.48 -5.34 -20.02
N TRP A 453 -0.76 -5.63 -18.76
CA TRP A 453 0.23 -6.14 -17.80
C TRP A 453 0.87 -7.45 -18.28
N ASP A 454 0.09 -8.40 -18.79
CA ASP A 454 0.62 -9.66 -19.33
C ASP A 454 1.44 -9.44 -20.61
N ARG A 455 0.95 -8.60 -21.54
CA ARG A 455 1.65 -8.24 -22.78
C ARG A 455 3.05 -7.63 -22.54
N TYR A 456 3.21 -6.83 -21.49
CA TYR A 456 4.49 -6.21 -21.14
C TYR A 456 5.35 -7.06 -20.19
N GLY A 457 5.08 -8.35 -20.07
CA GLY A 457 5.91 -9.29 -19.31
C GLY A 457 5.71 -9.18 -17.80
N ARG A 458 4.49 -8.86 -17.36
CA ARG A 458 4.05 -8.86 -15.95
C ARG A 458 4.87 -7.94 -15.04
N GLN A 459 5.31 -6.79 -15.55
CA GLN A 459 6.12 -5.83 -14.80
C GLN A 459 5.36 -5.18 -13.63
N GLU A 460 6.06 -4.90 -12.52
CA GLU A 460 5.47 -4.27 -11.32
C GLU A 460 4.89 -2.87 -11.58
N ALA A 461 5.39 -2.14 -12.59
CA ALA A 461 4.97 -0.77 -12.88
C ALA A 461 3.50 -0.64 -13.32
N TYR A 462 2.90 -1.74 -13.78
CA TYR A 462 1.50 -1.78 -14.23
C TYR A 462 0.52 -2.20 -13.14
N LEU A 463 1.02 -2.67 -11.98
CA LEU A 463 0.18 -3.13 -10.88
C LEU A 463 -0.61 -1.98 -10.25
N LEU A 464 -1.84 -2.27 -9.84
CA LEU A 464 -2.72 -1.30 -9.20
C LEU A 464 -2.28 -1.04 -7.75
N ARG A 465 -2.38 0.22 -7.30
CA ARG A 465 -2.08 0.64 -5.92
C ARG A 465 -3.15 1.58 -5.38
N GLY A 466 -3.30 1.60 -4.05
CA GLY A 466 -4.20 2.54 -3.35
C GLY A 466 -5.67 2.47 -3.81
N GLU A 467 -6.25 3.62 -4.16
CA GLU A 467 -7.67 3.71 -4.55
C GLU A 467 -8.01 2.90 -5.81
N ARG A 468 -7.10 2.80 -6.78
CA ARG A 468 -7.34 2.00 -8.00
C ARG A 468 -7.47 0.52 -7.69
N LEU A 469 -6.62 0.00 -6.80
CA LEU A 469 -6.69 -1.39 -6.34
C LEU A 469 -7.97 -1.64 -5.51
N SER A 470 -8.31 -0.70 -4.63
CA SER A 470 -9.52 -0.77 -3.80
C SER A 470 -10.78 -0.77 -4.68
N GLY A 471 -10.81 0.10 -5.70
CA GLY A 471 -11.85 0.16 -6.71
C GLY A 471 -11.96 -1.14 -7.49
N ALA A 472 -10.84 -1.68 -8.02
CA ALA A 472 -10.84 -2.93 -8.77
C ALA A 472 -11.37 -4.13 -7.96
N ARG A 473 -11.01 -4.24 -6.67
CA ARG A 473 -11.55 -5.29 -5.79
C ARG A 473 -13.06 -5.14 -5.57
N LYS A 474 -13.53 -3.90 -5.40
CA LYS A 474 -14.96 -3.62 -5.30
C LYS A 474 -15.69 -3.96 -6.60
N TRP A 475 -15.10 -3.67 -7.75
CA TRP A 475 -15.68 -3.99 -9.06
C TRP A 475 -15.81 -5.50 -9.26
N ILE A 476 -14.80 -6.29 -8.86
CA ILE A 476 -14.88 -7.77 -8.90
C ILE A 476 -16.02 -8.27 -7.99
N ALA A 477 -16.11 -7.77 -6.76
CA ALA A 477 -17.17 -8.17 -5.83
C ALA A 477 -18.58 -7.73 -6.31
N GLU A 478 -18.71 -6.57 -6.93
CA GLU A 478 -19.95 -6.08 -7.55
C GLU A 478 -20.36 -6.90 -8.79
N ALA A 479 -19.41 -7.55 -9.47
CA ALA A 479 -19.63 -8.34 -10.67
C ALA A 479 -19.86 -9.84 -10.40
N GLU A 480 -19.62 -10.31 -9.17
CA GLU A 480 -19.76 -11.71 -8.77
C GLU A 480 -21.20 -12.22 -9.02
N GLY A 481 -21.33 -13.28 -9.82
CA GLY A 481 -22.62 -13.86 -10.22
C GLY A 481 -23.40 -13.08 -11.31
N LEU A 482 -22.99 -11.85 -11.64
CA LEU A 482 -23.62 -11.00 -12.67
C LEU A 482 -22.87 -11.03 -14.01
N ALA A 483 -21.54 -11.08 -13.96
CA ALA A 483 -20.68 -11.12 -15.13
C ALA A 483 -19.57 -12.15 -14.92
N ALA A 484 -19.14 -12.78 -16.00
CA ALA A 484 -17.93 -13.58 -15.97
C ALA A 484 -16.71 -12.65 -16.02
N ILE A 485 -15.65 -12.99 -15.30
CA ILE A 485 -14.41 -12.19 -15.20
C ILE A 485 -13.26 -13.07 -15.67
N GLU A 486 -12.39 -12.58 -16.54
CA GLU A 486 -11.21 -13.35 -16.98
C GLU A 486 -10.29 -13.71 -15.79
N PRO A 487 -9.78 -14.96 -15.71
CA PRO A 487 -8.88 -15.39 -14.62
C PRO A 487 -7.63 -14.50 -14.48
N LEU A 488 -7.11 -14.00 -15.60
CA LEU A 488 -5.97 -13.08 -15.62
C LEU A 488 -6.26 -11.76 -14.90
N ALA A 489 -7.50 -11.25 -14.96
CA ALA A 489 -7.89 -10.02 -14.25
C ALA A 489 -7.96 -10.24 -12.74
N VAL A 490 -8.42 -11.42 -12.30
CA VAL A 490 -8.39 -11.82 -10.88
C VAL A 490 -6.95 -11.97 -10.39
N GLU A 491 -6.11 -12.68 -11.15
CA GLU A 491 -4.67 -12.86 -10.85
C GLU A 491 -3.96 -11.50 -10.75
N PHE A 492 -4.22 -10.59 -11.71
CA PHE A 492 -3.66 -9.24 -11.72
C PHE A 492 -4.02 -8.42 -10.48
N VAL A 493 -5.28 -8.47 -10.03
CA VAL A 493 -5.73 -7.77 -8.81
C VAL A 493 -5.12 -8.39 -7.56
N GLU A 494 -5.01 -9.72 -7.48
CA GLU A 494 -4.38 -10.42 -6.36
C GLU A 494 -2.89 -10.14 -6.25
N ILE A 495 -2.17 -10.14 -7.38
CA ILE A 495 -0.74 -9.79 -7.43
C ILE A 495 -0.55 -8.31 -7.10
N SER A 496 -1.41 -7.44 -7.64
CA SER A 496 -1.42 -6.02 -7.28
C SER A 496 -1.63 -5.82 -5.77
N HIS A 497 -2.55 -6.56 -5.16
CA HIS A 497 -2.78 -6.52 -3.71
C HIS A 497 -1.60 -7.00 -2.88
N ARG A 498 -0.97 -8.11 -3.27
CA ARG A 498 0.24 -8.60 -2.60
C ARG A 498 1.40 -7.61 -2.75
N SER A 499 1.62 -7.07 -3.94
CA SER A 499 2.67 -6.08 -4.21
C SER A 499 2.44 -4.76 -3.46
N ASP A 500 1.21 -4.25 -3.43
CA ASP A 500 0.83 -3.05 -2.68
C ASP A 500 1.04 -3.26 -1.17
N GLY A 501 0.66 -4.42 -0.63
CA GLY A 501 0.93 -4.78 0.77
C GLY A 501 2.42 -4.79 1.12
N VAL A 502 3.27 -5.38 0.27
CA VAL A 502 4.74 -5.37 0.44
C VAL A 502 5.31 -3.96 0.31
N ALA A 503 4.82 -3.16 -0.65
CA ALA A 503 5.24 -1.77 -0.79
C ALA A 503 4.87 -0.94 0.44
N MET A 504 3.68 -1.15 1.00
CA MET A 504 3.20 -0.45 2.20
C MET A 504 3.98 -0.85 3.46
N GLN A 505 4.39 -2.13 3.58
CA GLN A 505 5.30 -2.58 4.63
C GLN A 505 6.68 -1.92 4.51
N ARG A 506 7.25 -1.86 3.31
CA ARG A 506 8.54 -1.18 3.07
C ARG A 506 8.45 0.31 3.41
N LEU A 507 7.34 0.95 3.07
CA LEU A 507 7.08 2.35 3.41
C LEU A 507 6.98 2.54 4.93
N ALA A 508 6.18 1.70 5.62
CA ALA A 508 6.07 1.71 7.07
C ALA A 508 7.43 1.57 7.74
N ASP A 509 8.26 0.62 7.29
CA ASP A 509 9.61 0.41 7.82
C ASP A 509 10.56 1.59 7.54
N SER A 510 10.41 2.26 6.40
CA SER A 510 11.17 3.48 6.09
C SER A 510 10.82 4.61 7.06
N ILE A 511 9.52 4.87 7.26
CA ILE A 511 9.03 5.91 8.17
C ILE A 511 9.40 5.57 9.63
N ALA A 512 9.26 4.30 10.02
CA ALA A 512 9.62 3.84 11.36
C ALA A 512 11.13 3.99 11.65
N ARG A 513 12.02 3.74 10.67
CA ARG A 513 13.45 4.06 10.79
C ARG A 513 13.68 5.55 11.03
N GLN A 514 12.99 6.42 10.30
CA GLN A 514 13.11 7.86 10.49
C GLN A 514 12.65 8.29 11.89
N ALA A 515 11.54 7.75 12.38
CA ALA A 515 11.07 7.98 13.75
C ALA A 515 12.15 7.57 14.78
N LEU A 516 12.73 6.38 14.63
CA LEU A 516 13.79 5.87 15.53
C LEU A 516 15.10 6.67 15.51
N THR A 517 15.37 7.46 14.47
CA THR A 517 16.54 8.35 14.48
C THR A 517 16.30 9.66 15.24
N SER A 518 15.03 10.03 15.46
CA SER A 518 14.66 11.36 15.95
C SER A 518 13.91 11.35 17.29
N PHE A 519 13.54 10.17 17.82
CA PHE A 519 12.73 10.08 19.05
C PHE A 519 13.30 10.83 20.26
N GLN A 520 14.63 10.89 20.43
CA GLN A 520 15.24 11.63 21.53
C GLN A 520 15.27 13.16 21.32
N THR A 521 15.32 13.61 20.06
CA THR A 521 15.41 15.03 19.69
C THR A 521 14.04 15.67 19.53
N ASP A 522 13.09 14.94 18.94
CA ASP A 522 11.70 15.35 18.73
C ASP A 522 10.74 14.17 18.99
N PRO A 523 10.43 13.89 20.28
CA PRO A 523 9.54 12.80 20.66
C PRO A 523 8.15 12.88 20.03
N GLU A 524 7.58 14.09 19.93
CA GLU A 524 6.23 14.30 19.39
C GLU A 524 6.19 13.95 17.90
N HIS A 525 7.14 14.45 17.11
CA HIS A 525 7.21 14.13 15.69
C HIS A 525 7.53 12.66 15.45
N SER A 526 8.44 12.06 16.22
CA SER A 526 8.73 10.63 16.14
C SER A 526 7.49 9.77 16.41
N LEU A 527 6.72 10.09 17.45
CA LEU A 527 5.46 9.39 17.74
C LEU A 527 4.44 9.53 16.60
N LEU A 528 4.32 10.73 16.04
CA LEU A 528 3.44 11.00 14.90
C LEU A 528 3.83 10.16 13.66
N LEU A 529 5.13 10.10 13.34
CA LEU A 529 5.65 9.27 12.26
C LEU A 529 5.42 7.78 12.52
N ALA A 530 5.65 7.33 13.75
CA ALA A 530 5.47 5.94 14.12
C ALA A 530 4.00 5.49 14.08
N LEU A 531 3.06 6.37 14.48
CA LEU A 531 1.62 6.13 14.34
C LEU A 531 1.23 6.06 12.86
N ALA A 532 1.73 6.98 12.03
CA ALA A 532 1.46 6.94 10.60
C ALA A 532 1.99 5.65 9.94
N ALA A 533 3.21 5.23 10.30
CA ALA A 533 3.77 3.97 9.85
C ALA A 533 2.90 2.77 10.25
N HIS A 534 2.42 2.74 11.49
CA HIS A 534 1.65 1.63 12.04
C HIS A 534 0.20 1.56 11.53
N GLU A 535 -0.50 2.70 11.49
CA GLU A 535 -1.94 2.79 11.25
C GLU A 535 -2.30 3.12 9.81
N GLU A 536 -1.52 4.00 9.17
CA GLU A 536 -1.81 4.49 7.82
C GLU A 536 -1.10 3.68 6.74
N CYS A 537 0.04 3.06 7.06
CA CYS A 537 0.80 2.20 6.15
C CYS A 537 0.56 0.71 6.46
N ALA A 538 1.33 0.14 7.39
CA ALA A 538 1.23 -1.27 7.76
C ALA A 538 1.77 -1.50 9.18
N PRO A 539 1.09 -2.32 10.01
CA PRO A 539 1.54 -2.61 11.36
C PRO A 539 2.76 -3.56 11.37
N THR A 540 3.95 -3.04 11.07
CA THR A 540 5.19 -3.81 11.09
C THR A 540 5.81 -3.85 12.51
N PRO A 541 6.65 -4.85 12.82
CA PRO A 541 7.39 -4.88 14.09
C PRO A 541 8.23 -3.62 14.31
N LEU A 542 8.87 -3.11 13.25
CA LEU A 542 9.68 -1.89 13.31
C LEU A 542 8.84 -0.65 13.61
N ALA A 543 7.63 -0.54 13.07
CA ALA A 543 6.69 0.55 13.40
C ALA A 543 6.27 0.51 14.88
N ARG A 544 6.01 -0.69 15.44
CA ARG A 544 5.72 -0.86 16.87
C ARG A 544 6.91 -0.52 17.76
N ARG A 545 8.13 -0.85 17.33
CA ARG A 545 9.36 -0.41 17.99
C ARG A 545 9.50 1.10 18.01
N ALA A 546 9.27 1.76 16.87
CA ALA A 546 9.29 3.21 16.78
C ALA A 546 8.26 3.87 17.70
N LEU A 547 7.04 3.31 17.78
CA LEU A 547 5.99 3.76 18.70
C LEU A 547 6.42 3.65 20.16
N SER A 548 6.95 2.48 20.53
CA SER A 548 7.41 2.21 21.88
C SER A 548 8.53 3.17 22.30
N ALA A 549 9.54 3.34 21.42
CA ALA A 549 10.66 4.23 21.66
C ALA A 549 10.24 5.70 21.79
N GLY A 550 9.37 6.18 20.88
CA GLY A 550 8.83 7.54 20.95
C GLY A 550 7.99 7.76 22.21
N PHE A 551 7.19 6.77 22.61
CA PHE A 551 6.35 6.84 23.80
C PHE A 551 7.20 6.86 25.08
N ALA A 552 8.23 6.01 25.14
CA ALA A 552 9.11 5.85 26.28
C ALA A 552 9.82 7.16 26.68
N VAL A 553 10.14 8.03 25.73
CA VAL A 553 10.80 9.32 25.98
C VAL A 553 9.84 10.51 26.00
N SER A 554 8.57 10.32 25.63
CA SER A 554 7.59 11.40 25.60
C SER A 554 7.21 11.80 27.02
N ARG A 555 7.34 13.10 27.30
CA ARG A 555 6.95 13.74 28.57
C ARG A 555 5.78 14.71 28.42
N MET A 556 5.42 15.05 27.17
CA MET A 556 4.38 16.04 26.90
C MET A 556 3.00 15.43 27.16
N ARG A 557 2.17 16.13 27.93
CA ARG A 557 0.82 15.67 28.28
C ARG A 557 -0.27 16.47 27.58
N GLY A 558 0.03 17.69 27.16
CA GLY A 558 -0.85 18.46 26.30
C GLY A 558 -0.30 19.81 25.88
N VAL A 559 -1.02 20.41 24.93
CA VAL A 559 -0.71 21.71 24.33
C VAL A 559 -1.96 22.58 24.39
N LEU A 560 -1.85 23.73 25.04
CA LEU A 560 -2.87 24.76 25.08
C LEU A 560 -2.61 25.74 23.94
N ARG A 561 -3.64 25.97 23.13
CA ARG A 561 -3.63 26.92 22.01
C ARG A 561 -4.71 27.97 22.26
N GLY A 562 -4.39 29.23 21.99
CA GLY A 562 -5.34 30.33 22.12
C GLY A 562 -4.68 31.70 22.07
N HIS A 563 -3.46 31.83 22.60
CA HIS A 563 -2.67 33.04 22.42
C HIS A 563 -2.27 33.24 20.95
N GLU A 564 -2.31 34.50 20.49
CA GLU A 564 -2.02 34.87 19.09
C GLU A 564 -0.55 35.30 18.89
N ASP A 565 0.22 35.40 19.98
CA ASP A 565 1.62 35.81 19.99
C ASP A 565 2.37 35.16 21.19
N ARG A 566 3.67 35.42 21.29
CA ARG A 566 4.62 34.83 22.25
C ARG A 566 4.11 34.83 23.69
N VAL A 567 4.22 33.68 24.36
CA VAL A 567 3.86 33.53 25.77
C VAL A 567 5.07 33.81 26.65
N TRP A 568 4.96 34.83 27.51
CA TRP A 568 6.05 35.33 28.34
C TRP A 568 6.14 34.68 29.71
N ALA A 569 5.01 34.38 30.33
CA ALA A 569 4.96 33.84 31.68
C ALA A 569 3.84 32.82 31.86
N VAL A 570 4.11 31.81 32.67
CA VAL A 570 3.14 30.81 33.13
C VAL A 570 3.20 30.73 34.66
N ALA A 571 2.04 30.63 35.31
CA ALA A 571 1.95 30.53 36.77
C ALA A 571 0.78 29.64 37.20
N TRP A 572 1.05 28.66 38.05
CA TRP A 572 0.03 27.79 38.64
C TRP A 572 -0.69 28.48 39.79
N SER A 573 -2.00 28.22 39.91
CA SER A 573 -2.73 28.57 41.13
C SER A 573 -2.20 27.75 42.31
N PRO A 574 -2.30 28.25 43.56
CA PRO A 574 -1.75 27.56 44.74
C PRO A 574 -2.32 26.16 44.98
N ASP A 575 -3.56 25.91 44.55
CA ASP A 575 -4.25 24.62 44.61
C ASP A 575 -3.92 23.68 43.43
N GLY A 576 -3.27 24.19 42.38
CA GLY A 576 -2.89 23.46 41.18
C GLY A 576 -4.04 23.21 40.18
N SER A 577 -5.23 23.77 40.43
CA SER A 577 -6.41 23.55 39.58
C SER A 577 -6.41 24.42 38.31
N LEU A 578 -5.75 25.58 38.37
CA LEU A 578 -5.71 26.57 37.30
C LEU A 578 -4.28 26.94 36.90
N LEU A 579 -4.13 27.31 35.63
CA LEU A 579 -2.89 27.85 35.08
C LEU A 579 -3.18 29.22 34.48
N ALA A 580 -2.40 30.24 34.85
CA ALA A 580 -2.45 31.56 34.26
C ALA A 580 -1.28 31.77 33.29
N THR A 581 -1.53 32.41 32.16
CA THR A 581 -0.57 32.61 31.08
C THR A 581 -0.61 34.06 30.61
N ALA A 582 0.54 34.68 30.38
CA ALA A 582 0.66 36.06 29.91
C ALA A 582 1.37 36.12 28.56
N SER A 583 0.87 36.93 27.62
CA SER A 583 1.36 36.95 26.24
C SER A 583 1.56 38.36 25.67
N SER A 584 2.31 38.40 24.56
CA SER A 584 2.45 39.58 23.69
C SER A 584 1.15 39.99 23.01
N ASP A 585 0.12 39.13 23.00
CA ASP A 585 -1.23 39.46 22.53
C ASP A 585 -2.02 40.40 23.48
N HIS A 586 -1.36 40.93 24.51
CA HIS A 586 -1.89 41.87 25.50
C HIS A 586 -2.90 41.25 26.49
N THR A 587 -3.03 39.92 26.52
CA THR A 587 -3.97 39.22 27.39
C THR A 587 -3.28 38.39 28.46
N VAL A 588 -4.02 38.16 29.55
CA VAL A 588 -3.78 37.05 30.46
C VAL A 588 -4.89 36.02 30.26
N ARG A 589 -4.54 34.76 30.04
CA ARG A 589 -5.51 33.66 29.93
C ARG A 589 -5.40 32.73 31.14
N VAL A 590 -6.54 32.19 31.57
CA VAL A 590 -6.63 31.24 32.69
C VAL A 590 -7.23 29.95 32.18
N TRP A 591 -6.56 28.85 32.47
CA TRP A 591 -6.85 27.52 31.95
C TRP A 591 -7.14 26.53 33.08
N ARG A 592 -8.03 25.57 32.82
CA ARG A 592 -8.24 24.39 33.67
C ARG A 592 -7.75 23.14 32.92
N LEU A 593 -6.96 22.32 33.58
CA LEU A 593 -6.26 21.20 32.92
C LEU A 593 -6.96 19.84 33.01
N GLU A 594 -8.02 19.69 33.81
CA GLU A 594 -8.72 18.40 33.99
C GLU A 594 -9.37 17.88 32.70
N ASP A 595 -9.79 18.78 31.79
CA ASP A 595 -10.52 18.45 30.55
C ASP A 595 -9.70 18.75 29.26
N GLY A 596 -8.40 18.43 29.26
CA GLY A 596 -7.55 18.66 28.09
C GLY A 596 -7.14 20.13 27.87
N GLY A 597 -7.44 21.02 28.83
CA GLY A 597 -6.97 22.41 28.81
C GLY A 597 -8.03 23.42 28.40
N THR A 598 -9.16 23.48 29.11
CA THR A 598 -10.23 24.43 28.82
C THR A 598 -9.87 25.85 29.26
N GLU A 599 -10.10 26.82 28.38
CA GLU A 599 -9.98 28.24 28.73
C GLU A 599 -11.16 28.66 29.64
N VAL A 600 -10.84 29.12 30.84
CA VAL A 600 -11.82 29.53 31.87
C VAL A 600 -12.04 31.04 31.84
N ALA A 601 -11.00 31.82 31.53
CA ALA A 601 -11.09 33.28 31.45
C ALA A 601 -10.02 33.88 30.54
N VAL A 602 -10.37 34.98 29.87
CA VAL A 602 -9.44 35.89 29.20
C VAL A 602 -9.56 37.26 29.86
N LEU A 603 -8.48 37.75 30.44
CA LEU A 603 -8.39 39.03 31.10
C LEU A 603 -7.77 40.03 30.13
N GLN A 604 -8.61 40.91 29.58
CA GLN A 604 -8.21 41.93 28.62
C GLN A 604 -8.19 43.31 29.27
N GLY A 605 -7.22 44.14 28.88
CA GLY A 605 -7.14 45.53 29.31
C GLY A 605 -5.75 46.14 29.34
N HIS A 606 -4.69 45.35 29.15
CA HIS A 606 -3.35 45.87 28.84
C HIS A 606 -3.29 46.38 27.41
N GLU A 607 -2.48 47.43 27.19
CA GLU A 607 -2.33 48.08 25.87
C GLU A 607 -1.10 47.56 25.11
N LYS A 608 -0.24 46.81 25.79
CA LYS A 608 1.00 46.22 25.26
C LYS A 608 1.23 44.85 25.87
N THR A 609 2.30 44.19 25.45
CA THR A 609 2.76 42.88 25.94
C THR A 609 2.62 42.74 27.44
N VAL A 610 2.05 41.62 27.88
CA VAL A 610 2.02 41.23 29.29
C VAL A 610 3.21 40.32 29.55
N SER A 611 4.15 40.81 30.35
CA SER A 611 5.48 40.22 30.52
C SER A 611 5.57 39.26 31.72
N SER A 612 4.66 39.38 32.69
CA SER A 612 4.62 38.51 33.88
C SER A 612 3.23 38.41 34.47
N VAL A 613 2.94 37.27 35.12
CA VAL A 613 1.70 37.01 35.85
C VAL A 613 2.01 36.25 37.14
N ALA A 614 1.30 36.56 38.24
CA ALA A 614 1.45 35.89 39.53
C ALA A 614 0.09 35.77 40.26
N TRP A 615 -0.11 34.62 40.91
CA TRP A 615 -1.31 34.35 41.72
C TRP A 615 -1.17 34.90 43.14
N SER A 616 -2.26 35.40 43.69
CA SER A 616 -2.34 35.64 45.12
C SER A 616 -2.31 34.31 45.89
N PRO A 617 -1.82 34.28 47.15
CA PRO A 617 -1.69 33.05 47.94
C PRO A 617 -3.02 32.30 48.18
N ASP A 618 -4.15 33.00 48.13
CA ASP A 618 -5.49 32.44 48.25
C ASP A 618 -6.07 31.92 46.92
N GLY A 619 -5.38 32.13 45.80
CA GLY A 619 -5.82 31.74 44.46
C GLY A 619 -6.99 32.55 43.89
N SER A 620 -7.45 33.61 44.57
CA SER A 620 -8.63 34.38 44.12
C SER A 620 -8.29 35.48 43.10
N ARG A 621 -7.06 36.01 43.16
CA ARG A 621 -6.60 37.16 42.38
C ARG A 621 -5.35 36.85 41.56
N LEU A 622 -5.20 37.58 40.46
CA LEU A 622 -4.02 37.58 39.60
C LEU A 622 -3.42 38.98 39.52
N ALA A 623 -2.10 39.08 39.61
CA ALA A 623 -1.38 40.30 39.27
C ALA A 623 -0.67 40.12 37.92
N SER A 624 -0.75 41.12 37.04
CA SER A 624 -0.10 41.12 35.73
C SER A 624 0.74 42.38 35.52
N ALA A 625 1.94 42.21 34.99
CA ALA A 625 2.86 43.29 34.63
C ALA A 625 3.01 43.41 33.11
N SER A 626 3.13 44.63 32.60
CA SER A 626 3.14 44.88 31.17
C SER A 626 4.14 45.96 30.74
N ASP A 627 4.48 45.88 29.46
CA ASP A 627 5.23 46.88 28.72
C ASP A 627 4.51 48.24 28.60
N ASP A 628 3.23 48.32 29.00
CA ASP A 628 2.48 49.57 29.14
C ASP A 628 2.87 50.39 30.40
N GLY A 629 3.80 49.88 31.21
CA GLY A 629 4.29 50.56 32.42
C GLY A 629 3.39 50.38 33.64
N THR A 630 2.38 49.52 33.57
CA THR A 630 1.40 49.31 34.64
C THR A 630 1.42 47.89 35.19
N VAL A 631 1.02 47.76 36.45
CA VAL A 631 0.64 46.48 37.06
C VAL A 631 -0.87 46.50 37.30
N ARG A 632 -1.57 45.43 36.91
CA ARG A 632 -3.01 45.28 37.12
C ARG A 632 -3.28 44.09 38.03
N VAL A 633 -4.25 44.24 38.94
CA VAL A 633 -4.75 43.15 39.78
C VAL A 633 -6.17 42.80 39.33
N TRP A 634 -6.45 41.52 39.17
CA TRP A 634 -7.69 40.98 38.63
C TRP A 634 -8.31 40.01 39.63
N ASP A 635 -9.64 40.00 39.68
CA ASP A 635 -10.40 38.95 40.33
C ASP A 635 -10.76 37.89 39.28
N VAL A 636 -10.39 36.64 39.54
CA VAL A 636 -10.49 35.58 38.53
C VAL A 636 -11.93 35.13 38.30
N ALA A 637 -12.75 35.12 39.36
CA ALA A 637 -14.13 34.69 39.28
C ALA A 637 -15.01 35.67 38.48
N SER A 638 -14.89 36.97 38.77
CA SER A 638 -15.63 38.03 38.09
C SER A 638 -14.98 38.51 36.79
N ARG A 639 -13.70 38.16 36.56
CA ARG A 639 -12.86 38.65 35.46
C ARG A 639 -12.66 40.18 35.47
N ALA A 640 -12.95 40.83 36.60
CA ALA A 640 -12.86 42.27 36.74
C ALA A 640 -11.47 42.70 37.20
N ARG A 641 -11.04 43.88 36.75
CA ARG A 641 -9.83 44.54 37.28
C ARG A 641 -10.14 45.18 38.63
N VAL A 642 -9.52 44.66 39.70
CA VAL A 642 -9.65 45.16 41.08
C VAL A 642 -8.76 46.36 41.32
N ALA A 643 -7.52 46.35 40.81
CA ALA A 643 -6.58 47.46 40.98
C ALA A 643 -5.78 47.78 39.72
N LEU A 644 -5.41 49.05 39.57
CA LEU A 644 -4.50 49.54 38.53
C LEU A 644 -3.38 50.34 39.20
N LEU A 645 -2.18 49.79 39.20
CA LEU A 645 -1.02 50.32 39.88
C LEU A 645 -0.13 51.04 38.84
N ARG A 646 -0.09 52.38 38.94
CA ARG A 646 0.70 53.25 38.05
C ARG A 646 1.84 53.90 38.83
N GLY A 647 3.02 53.95 38.24
CA GLY A 647 4.15 54.67 38.83
C GLY A 647 5.53 54.31 38.26
N HIS A 648 5.67 53.16 37.59
CA HIS A 648 6.88 52.87 36.81
C HIS A 648 6.99 53.81 35.60
N GLY A 649 8.23 54.18 35.26
CA GLY A 649 8.52 55.09 34.14
C GLY A 649 8.68 54.41 32.79
N ASP A 650 8.78 53.08 32.77
CA ASP A 650 9.01 52.26 31.58
C ASP A 650 8.44 50.84 31.81
N MET A 651 8.62 49.94 30.84
CA MET A 651 8.12 48.56 30.80
C MET A 651 8.31 47.81 32.14
N VAL A 652 7.25 47.15 32.63
CA VAL A 652 7.31 46.31 33.84
C VAL A 652 7.50 44.86 33.43
N TRP A 653 8.61 44.25 33.84
CA TRP A 653 9.03 42.92 33.40
C TRP A 653 8.56 41.78 34.30
N SER A 654 8.36 42.04 35.59
CA SER A 654 8.09 41.02 36.58
C SER A 654 7.20 41.56 37.69
N VAL A 655 6.34 40.69 38.20
CA VAL A 655 5.44 40.95 39.31
C VAL A 655 5.35 39.70 40.18
N ASP A 656 5.28 39.89 41.50
CA ASP A 656 5.12 38.79 42.46
C ASP A 656 4.31 39.22 43.69
N TRP A 657 3.59 38.29 44.31
CA TRP A 657 2.76 38.55 45.48
C TRP A 657 3.52 38.34 46.79
N SER A 658 3.21 39.14 47.80
CA SER A 658 3.63 38.83 49.16
C SER A 658 2.92 37.55 49.66
N PRO A 659 3.57 36.73 50.51
CA PRO A 659 2.95 35.53 51.08
C PRO A 659 1.66 35.78 51.89
N ASP A 660 1.47 37.02 52.37
CA ASP A 660 0.26 37.45 53.08
C ASP A 660 -0.88 37.90 52.14
N GLY A 661 -0.64 38.03 50.83
CA GLY A 661 -1.63 38.44 49.82
C GLY A 661 -2.08 39.90 49.88
N THR A 662 -1.38 40.76 50.65
CA THR A 662 -1.73 42.19 50.82
C THR A 662 -0.94 43.11 49.88
N ARG A 663 0.29 42.71 49.53
CA ARG A 663 1.23 43.51 48.75
C ARG A 663 1.67 42.79 47.49
N VAL A 664 2.11 43.58 46.51
CA VAL A 664 2.69 43.10 45.26
C VAL A 664 4.03 43.80 45.06
N VAL A 665 5.04 43.10 44.56
CA VAL A 665 6.31 43.70 44.16
C VAL A 665 6.44 43.66 42.64
N SER A 666 7.01 44.70 42.04
CA SER A 666 7.26 44.77 40.60
C SER A 666 8.65 45.28 40.26
N ALA A 667 9.20 44.78 39.16
CA ALA A 667 10.49 45.19 38.61
C ALA A 667 10.33 45.75 37.19
N SER A 668 11.05 46.83 36.89
CA SER A 668 10.91 47.55 35.62
C SER A 668 12.24 47.84 34.93
N ARG A 669 12.12 48.13 33.63
CA ARG A 669 13.17 48.67 32.78
C ARG A 669 13.68 50.03 33.25
N ASP A 670 12.92 50.78 34.05
CA ASP A 670 13.37 52.04 34.65
C ASP A 670 14.50 51.88 35.68
N GLY A 671 14.86 50.64 36.04
CA GLY A 671 15.90 50.31 37.01
C GLY A 671 15.41 50.23 38.46
N ASP A 672 14.13 50.52 38.69
CA ASP A 672 13.51 50.54 40.01
C ASP A 672 12.73 49.26 40.29
N ILE A 673 12.65 48.92 41.58
CA ILE A 673 11.71 47.93 42.12
C ILE A 673 10.67 48.68 42.94
N ARG A 674 9.40 48.31 42.85
CA ARG A 674 8.32 48.91 43.64
C ARG A 674 7.55 47.86 44.42
N ILE A 675 7.31 48.13 45.70
CA ILE A 675 6.39 47.38 46.55
C ILE A 675 5.10 48.17 46.63
N TRP A 676 3.98 47.54 46.28
CA TRP A 676 2.65 48.12 46.22
C TRP A 676 1.77 47.54 47.32
N ASP A 677 1.06 48.42 48.02
CA ASP A 677 -0.08 48.02 48.83
C ASP A 677 -1.31 47.91 47.91
N VAL A 678 -1.92 46.73 47.80
CA VAL A 678 -3.00 46.49 46.82
C VAL A 678 -4.30 47.22 47.19
N PRO A 679 -4.79 47.17 48.46
CA PRO A 679 -5.93 47.98 48.89
C PRO A 679 -5.77 49.48 48.66
N ASP A 680 -4.62 50.04 49.01
CA ASP A 680 -4.42 51.49 49.03
C ASP A 680 -3.80 52.05 47.73
N GLY A 681 -3.23 51.19 46.89
CA GLY A 681 -2.52 51.55 45.66
C GLY A 681 -1.22 52.35 45.88
N THR A 682 -0.75 52.45 47.13
CA THR A 682 0.47 53.16 47.48
C THR A 682 1.72 52.35 47.10
N SER A 683 2.85 53.01 46.86
CA SER A 683 4.10 52.31 46.56
C SER A 683 5.33 52.83 47.28
N THR A 684 6.20 51.90 47.64
CA THR A 684 7.56 52.16 48.13
C THR A 684 8.55 51.74 47.05
N THR A 685 9.52 52.60 46.70
CA THR A 685 10.51 52.33 45.64
C THR A 685 11.85 51.90 46.25
N LEU A 686 12.41 50.81 45.75
CA LEU A 686 13.75 50.32 46.08
C LEU A 686 14.69 50.69 44.94
N ARG A 687 15.78 51.40 45.25
CA ARG A 687 16.78 51.86 44.28
C ARG A 687 18.15 51.30 44.64
N GLY A 688 18.89 50.81 43.64
CA GLY A 688 20.29 50.40 43.83
C GLY A 688 20.91 49.65 42.66
N HIS A 689 20.10 49.00 41.80
CA HIS A 689 20.60 48.40 40.57
C HIS A 689 21.12 49.46 39.58
N GLU A 690 22.15 49.10 38.81
CA GLU A 690 22.78 49.98 37.81
C GLU A 690 22.29 49.73 36.38
N GLY A 691 21.39 48.77 36.21
CA GLY A 691 20.79 48.39 34.93
C GLY A 691 19.32 47.98 35.09
N TRP A 692 18.69 47.56 34.00
CA TRP A 692 17.29 47.16 34.00
C TRP A 692 17.05 45.99 34.95
N VAL A 693 16.00 46.08 35.77
CA VAL A 693 15.63 45.00 36.68
C VAL A 693 14.69 44.06 35.94
N ARG A 694 15.12 42.81 35.76
CA ARG A 694 14.42 41.82 34.93
C ARG A 694 13.42 40.98 35.69
N HIS A 695 13.69 40.72 36.96
CA HIS A 695 12.84 39.89 37.80
C HIS A 695 12.93 40.26 39.26
N VAL A 696 11.85 40.00 39.99
CA VAL A 696 11.75 40.16 41.43
C VAL A 696 10.98 38.98 42.04
N ALA A 697 11.33 38.59 43.26
CA ALA A 697 10.65 37.50 43.97
C ALA A 697 10.62 37.75 45.49
N TRP A 698 9.47 37.50 46.13
CA TRP A 698 9.33 37.49 47.58
C TRP A 698 9.91 36.21 48.18
N SER A 699 10.54 36.34 49.35
CA SER A 699 10.88 35.17 50.15
C SER A 699 9.62 34.55 50.77
N PRO A 700 9.60 33.22 51.00
CA PRO A 700 8.42 32.53 51.55
C PRO A 700 7.98 33.05 52.93
N ASP A 701 8.91 33.60 53.71
CA ASP A 701 8.63 34.21 55.01
C ASP A 701 8.13 35.67 54.93
N GLY A 702 8.11 36.27 53.74
CA GLY A 702 7.65 37.63 53.50
C GLY A 702 8.59 38.72 54.04
N ASN A 703 9.80 38.40 54.48
CA ASN A 703 10.72 39.38 55.07
C ASN A 703 11.74 39.94 54.07
N ARG A 704 11.99 39.23 52.98
CA ARG A 704 13.02 39.56 51.99
C ARG A 704 12.45 39.59 50.57
N ILE A 705 13.09 40.39 49.74
CA ILE A 705 12.85 40.44 48.28
C ILE A 705 14.18 40.15 47.59
N ALA A 706 14.19 39.32 46.55
CA ALA A 706 15.33 39.13 45.67
C ALA A 706 15.07 39.76 44.30
N SER A 707 16.09 40.34 43.68
CA SER A 707 16.01 40.92 42.34
C SER A 707 17.19 40.55 41.46
N GLY A 708 16.94 40.32 40.17
CA GLY A 708 17.94 40.07 39.13
C GLY A 708 17.95 41.18 38.07
N SER A 709 19.14 41.55 37.60
CA SER A 709 19.33 42.72 36.72
C SER A 709 20.31 42.47 35.57
N ASP A 710 20.24 43.35 34.55
CA ASP A 710 21.23 43.48 33.48
C ASP A 710 22.63 43.89 34.00
N ASP A 711 22.74 44.41 35.23
CA ASP A 711 24.02 44.67 35.89
C ASP A 711 24.78 43.40 36.32
N ARG A 712 24.23 42.22 35.98
CA ARG A 712 24.79 40.87 36.26
C ARG A 712 24.80 40.50 37.74
N THR A 713 24.08 41.25 38.57
CA THR A 713 23.98 41.00 40.02
C THR A 713 22.60 40.52 40.42
N ILE A 714 22.60 39.79 41.54
CA ILE A 714 21.39 39.50 42.31
C ILE A 714 21.45 40.37 43.56
N ARG A 715 20.38 41.10 43.90
CA ARG A 715 20.30 41.84 45.16
C ARG A 715 19.19 41.29 46.03
N VAL A 716 19.43 41.28 47.34
CA VAL A 716 18.45 40.92 48.36
C VAL A 716 18.15 42.13 49.21
N TRP A 717 16.87 42.39 49.45
CA TRP A 717 16.34 43.57 50.12
C TRP A 717 15.52 43.16 51.33
N ASP A 718 15.51 44.01 52.34
CA ASP A 718 14.58 43.93 53.45
C ASP A 718 13.23 44.50 53.02
N ALA A 719 12.18 43.67 53.11
CA ALA A 719 10.87 44.02 52.55
C ALA A 719 10.06 45.03 53.39
N ALA A 720 10.45 45.23 54.66
CA ALA A 720 9.79 46.18 55.55
C ALA A 720 10.39 47.59 55.43
N THR A 721 11.71 47.68 55.35
CA THR A 721 12.46 48.93 55.33
C THR A 721 12.87 49.37 53.92
N GLY A 722 12.86 48.45 52.95
CA GLY A 722 13.33 48.68 51.58
C GLY A 722 14.85 48.81 51.45
N ARG A 723 15.61 48.46 52.50
CA ARG A 723 17.08 48.53 52.48
C ARG A 723 17.68 47.33 51.76
N GLU A 724 18.76 47.57 51.04
CA GLU A 724 19.59 46.49 50.49
C GLU A 724 20.30 45.74 51.64
N LEU A 725 20.15 44.42 51.66
CA LEU A 725 20.81 43.52 52.61
C LEU A 725 22.13 42.97 52.04
N SER A 726 22.13 42.59 50.75
CA SER A 726 23.32 42.03 50.09
C SER A 726 23.22 42.09 48.56
N ALA A 727 24.37 42.20 47.90
CA ALA A 727 24.51 42.06 46.45
C ALA A 727 25.45 40.89 46.10
N TRP A 728 24.96 39.94 45.31
CA TRP A 728 25.69 38.73 44.91
C TRP A 728 26.15 38.85 43.46
N ARG A 729 27.43 38.53 43.23
CA ARG A 729 28.09 38.52 41.93
C ARG A 729 28.50 37.10 41.57
N GLY A 730 28.50 36.78 40.29
CA GLY A 730 29.03 35.51 39.78
C GLY A 730 28.53 35.12 38.41
N HIS A 731 27.39 35.66 37.97
CA HIS A 731 26.95 35.56 36.58
C HIS A 731 27.79 36.45 35.65
N GLU A 732 27.98 35.98 34.42
CA GLU A 732 28.80 36.68 33.41
C GLU A 732 27.95 37.58 32.49
N ASN A 733 26.62 37.48 32.57
CA ASN A 733 25.66 38.23 31.77
C ASN A 733 24.39 38.54 32.59
N THR A 734 23.39 39.19 31.98
CA THR A 734 22.10 39.52 32.58
C THR A 734 21.53 38.39 33.42
N VAL A 735 21.08 38.71 34.64
CA VAL A 735 20.28 37.80 35.46
C VAL A 735 18.82 38.01 35.09
N ARG A 736 18.24 37.06 34.35
CA ARG A 736 16.90 37.20 33.78
C ARG A 736 15.80 36.86 34.77
N MET A 737 16.06 35.92 35.69
CA MET A 737 15.07 35.46 36.67
C MET A 737 15.74 35.06 37.99
N VAL A 738 15.02 35.26 39.09
CA VAL A 738 15.39 34.81 40.44
C VAL A 738 14.18 34.16 41.11
N ALA A 739 14.39 33.09 41.87
CA ALA A 739 13.32 32.35 42.56
C ALA A 739 13.82 31.78 43.88
N TRP A 740 13.07 31.99 44.97
CA TRP A 740 13.37 31.43 46.28
C TRP A 740 13.01 29.94 46.35
N SER A 741 13.82 29.16 47.08
CA SER A 741 13.43 27.82 47.47
C SER A 741 12.24 27.87 48.45
N PRO A 742 11.39 26.83 48.52
CA PRO A 742 10.20 26.82 49.37
C PRO A 742 10.47 27.04 50.86
N ASP A 743 11.66 26.64 51.33
CA ASP A 743 12.13 26.83 52.71
C ASP A 743 12.84 28.19 52.94
N GLY A 744 13.07 28.98 51.89
CA GLY A 744 13.76 30.27 51.95
C GLY A 744 15.27 30.21 52.25
N THR A 745 15.87 29.01 52.27
CA THR A 745 17.30 28.80 52.58
C THR A 745 18.19 28.96 51.36
N ARG A 746 17.64 28.83 50.15
CA ARG A 746 18.34 28.93 48.87
C ARG A 746 17.61 29.84 47.89
N LEU A 747 18.35 30.32 46.90
CA LEU A 747 17.82 31.09 45.77
C LEU A 747 18.33 30.47 44.47
N ALA A 748 17.47 30.33 43.47
CA ALA A 748 17.86 30.00 42.11
C ALA A 748 17.91 31.25 41.24
N SER A 749 18.83 31.29 40.29
CA SER A 749 18.89 32.32 39.25
C SER A 749 19.10 31.73 37.87
N ALA A 750 18.49 32.36 36.86
CA ALA A 750 18.67 32.05 35.44
C ALA A 750 19.30 33.24 34.72
N SER A 751 20.26 32.98 33.84
CA SER A 751 21.04 34.03 33.18
C SER A 751 21.25 33.81 31.68
N TYR A 752 21.51 34.93 31.01
CA TYR A 752 21.97 34.99 29.62
C TYR A 752 23.40 34.47 29.43
N ASP A 753 24.10 34.07 30.49
CA ASP A 753 25.37 33.35 30.41
C ASP A 753 25.20 31.84 30.14
N ARG A 754 23.97 31.41 29.82
CA ARG A 754 23.56 30.02 29.54
C ARG A 754 23.61 29.11 30.76
N THR A 755 23.71 29.67 31.96
CA THR A 755 23.70 28.90 33.21
C THR A 755 22.51 29.27 34.09
N ALA A 756 22.10 28.31 34.90
CA ALA A 756 21.36 28.57 36.13
C ALA A 756 22.26 28.29 37.33
N ARG A 757 22.01 28.97 38.45
CA ARG A 757 22.79 28.79 39.69
C ARG A 757 21.89 28.68 40.90
N VAL A 758 22.32 27.93 41.89
CA VAL A 758 21.75 27.88 43.23
C VAL A 758 22.68 28.60 44.19
N TRP A 759 22.12 29.45 45.05
CA TRP A 759 22.82 30.29 45.99
C TRP A 759 22.31 30.05 47.40
N HIS A 760 23.21 30.05 48.38
CA HIS A 760 22.83 30.02 49.79
C HIS A 760 22.30 31.39 50.23
N ALA A 761 21.07 31.44 50.76
CA ALA A 761 20.32 32.66 50.99
C ALA A 761 20.95 33.67 51.97
N SER A 762 21.68 33.18 52.98
CA SER A 762 22.28 34.06 53.99
C SER A 762 23.70 34.51 53.66
N THR A 763 24.43 33.74 52.86
CA THR A 763 25.86 34.00 52.57
C THR A 763 26.08 34.53 51.16
N GLY A 764 25.15 34.28 50.24
CA GLY A 764 25.32 34.58 48.82
C GLY A 764 26.36 33.70 48.12
N ALA A 765 26.75 32.57 48.72
CA ALA A 765 27.66 31.62 48.10
C ALA A 765 26.94 30.82 47.00
N SER A 766 27.60 30.65 45.84
CA SER A 766 27.10 29.78 44.77
C SER A 766 27.37 28.32 45.14
N GLU A 767 26.30 27.55 45.35
CA GLU A 767 26.38 26.14 45.78
C GLU A 767 26.44 25.18 44.60
N ALA A 768 25.65 25.45 43.55
CA ALA A 768 25.61 24.63 42.34
C ALA A 768 25.50 25.50 41.09
N VAL A 769 26.08 25.03 39.98
CA VAL A 769 26.01 25.67 38.66
C VAL A 769 25.51 24.65 37.64
N MET A 770 24.32 24.87 37.11
CA MET A 770 23.71 24.01 36.11
C MET A 770 24.21 24.43 34.72
N ARG A 771 25.03 23.57 34.12
CA ARG A 771 25.60 23.74 32.78
C ARG A 771 25.03 22.67 31.86
N GLY A 772 24.43 23.08 30.74
CA GLY A 772 23.91 22.14 29.75
C GLY A 772 23.06 22.79 28.65
N HIS A 773 22.46 23.94 28.93
CA HIS A 773 21.77 24.71 27.89
C HIS A 773 22.73 25.24 26.83
N ALA A 774 22.30 25.18 25.57
CA ALA A 774 23.08 25.65 24.43
C ALA A 774 22.95 27.17 24.21
N ASP A 775 21.95 27.79 24.85
CA ASP A 775 21.62 29.20 24.70
C ASP A 775 21.08 29.82 26.01
N LEU A 776 20.66 31.08 25.97
CA LEU A 776 20.24 31.89 27.13
C LEU A 776 19.20 31.16 28.00
N VAL A 777 19.37 31.16 29.33
CA VAL A 777 18.37 30.62 30.26
C VAL A 777 17.45 31.75 30.69
N TRP A 778 16.15 31.61 30.42
CA TRP A 778 15.15 32.63 30.68
C TRP A 778 14.46 32.48 32.03
N SER A 779 14.25 31.25 32.48
CA SER A 779 13.45 30.96 33.67
C SER A 779 13.98 29.77 34.45
N ALA A 780 13.78 29.77 35.77
CA ALA A 780 14.17 28.72 36.71
C ALA A 780 13.16 28.58 37.87
N ALA A 781 12.48 27.45 38.01
CA ALA A 781 11.48 27.23 39.06
C ALA A 781 11.87 26.05 39.99
N TRP A 782 11.53 26.17 41.27
CA TRP A 782 11.75 25.15 42.28
C TRP A 782 10.60 24.15 42.34
N SER A 783 10.92 22.88 42.58
CA SER A 783 9.93 21.93 43.06
C SER A 783 9.53 22.25 44.49
N ARG A 784 8.32 21.83 44.90
CA ARG A 784 7.76 22.12 46.23
C ARG A 784 8.59 21.56 47.39
N ASP A 785 9.30 20.46 47.18
CA ASP A 785 10.21 19.85 48.15
C ASP A 785 11.58 20.57 48.24
N GLY A 786 11.87 21.50 47.31
CA GLY A 786 13.17 22.16 47.20
C GLY A 786 14.31 21.24 46.72
N GLY A 787 14.03 19.99 46.35
CA GLY A 787 15.03 19.03 45.90
C GLY A 787 15.42 19.18 44.43
N ARG A 788 14.53 19.73 43.60
CA ARG A 788 14.67 19.82 42.15
C ARG A 788 14.50 21.25 41.65
N LEU A 789 15.14 21.55 40.52
CA LEU A 789 14.99 22.81 39.79
C LEU A 789 14.67 22.50 38.33
N VAL A 790 13.80 23.28 37.73
CA VAL A 790 13.52 23.23 36.29
C VAL A 790 13.93 24.54 35.64
N THR A 791 14.59 24.49 34.48
CA THR A 791 15.03 25.66 33.73
C THR A 791 14.47 25.66 32.32
N ALA A 792 14.14 26.83 31.79
CA ALA A 792 13.70 27.03 30.41
C ALA A 792 14.66 27.94 29.66
N SER A 793 14.93 27.62 28.40
CA SER A 793 15.97 28.29 27.60
C SER A 793 15.52 28.64 26.19
N HIS A 794 16.26 29.59 25.61
CA HIS A 794 16.19 29.95 24.21
C HIS A 794 16.60 28.80 23.27
N ASP A 795 17.28 27.77 23.77
CA ASP A 795 17.61 26.55 23.03
C ASP A 795 16.42 25.61 22.76
N ARG A 796 15.19 26.07 23.08
CA ARG A 796 13.90 25.37 22.90
C ARG A 796 13.71 24.19 23.85
N THR A 797 14.58 24.02 24.83
CA THR A 797 14.51 22.94 25.81
C THR A 797 14.15 23.45 27.19
N ILE A 798 13.54 22.54 27.95
CA ILE A 798 13.41 22.66 29.39
C ILE A 798 14.30 21.57 30.01
N ARG A 799 14.98 21.86 31.11
CA ARG A 799 15.84 20.88 31.79
C ARG A 799 15.48 20.79 33.25
N LEU A 800 15.44 19.56 33.77
CA LEU A 800 15.24 19.25 35.18
C LEU A 800 16.59 18.92 35.81
N TRP A 801 16.84 19.47 36.99
CA TRP A 801 18.10 19.37 37.71
C TRP A 801 17.87 18.96 39.16
N SER A 802 18.86 18.28 39.73
CA SER A 802 19.02 18.15 41.17
C SER A 802 19.54 19.47 41.71
N ALA A 803 18.86 20.03 42.70
CA ALA A 803 19.25 21.31 43.27
C ALA A 803 20.46 21.22 44.22
N GLY A 804 20.82 20.02 44.68
CA GLY A 804 21.92 19.81 45.62
C GLY A 804 23.30 19.82 44.95
N ASP A 805 23.44 19.07 43.86
CA ASP A 805 24.71 18.87 43.15
C ASP A 805 24.72 19.48 41.73
N GLY A 806 23.57 19.96 41.23
CA GLY A 806 23.44 20.51 39.89
C GLY A 806 23.42 19.46 38.78
N ALA A 807 23.20 18.18 39.10
CA ALA A 807 23.12 17.11 38.12
C ALA A 807 21.85 17.22 37.25
N GLU A 808 21.97 16.98 35.95
CA GLU A 808 20.82 16.92 35.04
C GLU A 808 20.02 15.63 35.24
N LEU A 809 18.73 15.78 35.55
CA LEU A 809 17.79 14.68 35.77
C LEU A 809 16.97 14.36 34.52
N GLY A 810 16.73 15.35 33.65
CA GLY A 810 15.98 15.13 32.40
C GLY A 810 15.88 16.36 31.52
N VAL A 811 15.52 16.15 30.26
CA VAL A 811 15.31 17.22 29.27
C VAL A 811 13.94 17.05 28.63
N PHE A 812 13.17 18.13 28.54
CA PHE A 812 11.88 18.17 27.87
C PHE A 812 12.04 18.89 26.54
N ARG A 813 11.65 18.20 25.46
CA ARG A 813 11.72 18.69 24.08
C ARG A 813 10.34 18.66 23.45
N GLY A 814 10.06 19.64 22.61
CA GLY A 814 8.83 19.69 21.81
C GLY A 814 8.39 21.10 21.43
N HIS A 815 8.84 22.14 22.14
CA HIS A 815 8.65 23.52 21.69
C HIS A 815 9.40 23.78 20.37
N ARG A 816 8.78 24.55 19.49
CA ARG A 816 9.34 24.87 18.16
C ARG A 816 10.19 26.13 18.16
N ASP A 817 10.10 26.91 19.22
CA ASP A 817 10.86 28.15 19.42
C ASP A 817 11.24 28.30 20.90
N ALA A 818 11.91 29.39 21.25
CA ALA A 818 12.45 29.66 22.58
C ALA A 818 11.41 29.48 23.70
N VAL A 819 11.83 28.88 24.82
CA VAL A 819 10.97 28.72 26.01
C VAL A 819 11.28 29.86 26.98
N ARG A 820 10.28 30.69 27.28
CA ARG A 820 10.45 31.90 28.09
C ARG A 820 10.21 31.67 29.57
N SER A 821 9.29 30.76 29.90
CA SER A 821 8.85 30.55 31.28
C SER A 821 8.54 29.08 31.51
N VAL A 822 8.84 28.62 32.73
CA VAL A 822 8.49 27.29 33.21
C VAL A 822 8.08 27.36 34.68
N ALA A 823 7.11 26.54 35.08
CA ALA A 823 6.66 26.44 36.46
C ALA A 823 6.27 25.00 36.83
N PHE A 824 6.62 24.58 38.04
CA PHE A 824 6.10 23.34 38.64
C PHE A 824 4.65 23.50 39.06
N SER A 825 3.86 22.45 38.87
CA SER A 825 2.59 22.33 39.57
C SER A 825 2.82 22.21 41.08
N PRO A 826 1.85 22.62 41.92
CA PRO A 826 1.99 22.53 43.38
C PRO A 826 2.18 21.09 43.90
N ASP A 827 1.73 20.07 43.16
CA ASP A 827 1.96 18.66 43.47
C ASP A 827 3.39 18.17 43.09
N GLY A 828 4.15 18.95 42.31
CA GLY A 828 5.50 18.60 41.85
C GLY A 828 5.55 17.49 40.79
N VAL A 829 4.39 17.04 40.29
CA VAL A 829 4.26 15.95 39.30
C VAL A 829 4.30 16.49 37.88
N ARG A 830 3.80 17.72 37.66
CA ARG A 830 3.66 18.34 36.33
C ARG A 830 4.49 19.62 36.21
N LEU A 831 4.78 19.98 34.97
CA LEU A 831 5.38 21.26 34.58
C LEU A 831 4.45 21.97 33.59
N ALA A 832 4.45 23.29 33.60
CA ALA A 832 3.89 24.12 32.53
C ALA A 832 4.99 24.99 31.94
N SER A 833 4.94 25.25 30.64
CA SER A 833 5.89 26.11 29.94
C SER A 833 5.22 27.00 28.90
N GLY A 834 5.70 28.23 28.77
CA GLY A 834 5.30 29.19 27.74
C GLY A 834 6.45 29.50 26.78
N SER A 835 6.14 29.58 25.48
CA SER A 835 7.13 29.71 24.42
C SER A 835 6.78 30.78 23.38
N ASP A 836 7.81 31.17 22.62
CA ASP A 836 7.70 31.97 21.41
C ASP A 836 6.90 31.27 20.29
N ASP A 837 6.71 29.95 20.35
CA ASP A 837 5.87 29.19 19.42
C ASP A 837 4.35 29.40 19.63
N GLN A 838 3.98 30.39 20.47
CA GLN A 838 2.62 30.79 20.82
C GLN A 838 1.85 29.72 21.62
N THR A 839 2.51 28.63 22.02
CA THR A 839 1.87 27.55 22.79
C THR A 839 2.25 27.58 24.25
N VAL A 840 1.33 27.07 25.06
CA VAL A 840 1.64 26.64 26.43
C VAL A 840 1.58 25.13 26.46
N ARG A 841 2.62 24.49 26.99
CA ARG A 841 2.69 23.03 27.07
C ARG A 841 2.77 22.61 28.51
N PHE A 842 2.19 21.47 28.81
CA PHE A 842 2.35 20.85 30.11
C PHE A 842 2.91 19.43 29.99
N TRP A 843 3.71 19.07 30.99
CA TRP A 843 4.62 17.95 30.93
C TRP A 843 4.53 17.16 32.23
N ASP A 844 4.72 15.86 32.13
CA ASP A 844 4.96 15.01 33.28
C ASP A 844 6.46 15.09 33.63
N THR A 845 6.77 15.22 34.91
CA THR A 845 8.17 15.29 35.38
C THR A 845 8.94 13.98 35.21
N GLU A 846 8.23 12.88 34.99
CA GLU A 846 8.75 11.54 34.66
C GLU A 846 8.36 11.16 33.22
N CYS A 847 9.10 10.23 32.60
CA CYS A 847 8.73 9.78 31.25
C CYS A 847 7.51 8.86 31.30
N ALA A 848 6.76 8.75 30.19
CA ALA A 848 5.52 7.99 30.18
C ALA A 848 5.67 6.47 30.38
N ALA A 849 6.87 5.90 30.21
CA ALA A 849 7.18 4.50 30.49
C ALA A 849 8.34 4.31 31.51
N GLU A 850 9.17 5.34 31.70
CA GLU A 850 10.32 5.30 32.61
C GLU A 850 9.92 5.86 33.98
N LEU A 851 9.82 4.97 34.97
CA LEU A 851 9.42 5.30 36.33
C LEU A 851 10.55 5.96 37.12
N SER A 852 11.82 5.61 36.87
CA SER A 852 12.95 6.16 37.62
C SER A 852 14.29 5.99 36.90
N VAL A 853 15.18 6.99 37.02
CA VAL A 853 16.62 6.89 36.68
C VAL A 853 17.43 6.87 37.97
N LEU A 854 18.27 5.86 38.13
CA LEU A 854 19.22 5.76 39.23
C LEU A 854 20.62 6.13 38.72
N ARG A 855 21.11 7.30 39.14
CA ARG A 855 22.43 7.84 38.77
C ARG A 855 23.39 7.76 39.95
N GLY A 856 24.64 7.42 39.68
CA GLY A 856 25.69 7.45 40.70
C GLY A 856 26.97 6.72 40.33
N HIS A 857 26.91 5.74 39.43
CA HIS A 857 28.09 5.03 38.94
C HIS A 857 28.98 5.93 38.06
N ALA A 858 30.30 5.74 38.16
CA ALA A 858 31.26 6.50 37.37
C ALA A 858 31.57 5.84 36.01
N GLY A 859 31.32 4.54 35.89
CA GLY A 859 31.50 3.72 34.70
C GLY A 859 30.21 3.01 34.27
N ALA A 860 30.29 2.22 33.21
CA ALA A 860 29.17 1.45 32.67
C ALA A 860 28.55 0.55 33.74
N VAL A 861 27.22 0.39 33.73
CA VAL A 861 26.52 -0.56 34.60
C VAL A 861 26.38 -1.88 33.85
N ALA A 862 26.92 -2.95 34.43
CA ALA A 862 27.05 -4.26 33.77
C ALA A 862 25.88 -5.20 34.07
N ALA A 863 25.38 -5.17 35.31
CA ALA A 863 24.29 -6.05 35.77
C ALA A 863 23.38 -5.35 36.77
N VAL A 864 22.14 -5.82 36.88
CA VAL A 864 21.12 -5.33 37.81
C VAL A 864 20.23 -6.48 38.29
N ASP A 865 19.86 -6.48 39.57
CA ASP A 865 18.97 -7.50 40.12
C ASP A 865 18.01 -6.95 41.20
N TRP A 866 16.86 -7.60 41.33
CA TRP A 866 15.83 -7.31 42.33
C TRP A 866 15.89 -8.29 43.50
N SER A 867 15.88 -7.76 44.71
CA SER A 867 15.53 -8.55 45.89
C SER A 867 14.03 -8.88 45.91
N ALA A 868 13.67 -9.97 46.59
CA ALA A 868 12.27 -10.33 46.86
C ALA A 868 11.47 -9.20 47.56
N GLY A 869 12.16 -8.34 48.32
CA GLY A 869 11.56 -7.17 48.97
C GLY A 869 11.46 -5.91 48.10
N GLY A 870 11.81 -5.97 46.81
CA GLY A 870 11.73 -4.84 45.88
C GLY A 870 12.88 -3.84 45.95
N ARG A 871 13.97 -4.15 46.65
CA ARG A 871 15.23 -3.37 46.58
C ARG A 871 16.05 -3.78 45.36
N LEU A 872 16.76 -2.82 44.77
CA LEU A 872 17.62 -3.04 43.61
C LEU A 872 19.10 -3.08 44.00
N VAL A 873 19.86 -3.89 43.28
CA VAL A 873 21.33 -3.83 43.30
C VAL A 873 21.87 -3.72 41.88
N SER A 874 22.98 -3.01 41.70
CA SER A 874 23.65 -2.89 40.41
C SER A 874 25.16 -3.08 40.51
N ALA A 875 25.77 -3.66 39.49
CA ALA A 875 27.22 -3.81 39.33
C ALA A 875 27.76 -2.89 38.25
N SER A 876 28.97 -2.37 38.42
CA SER A 876 29.57 -1.44 37.47
C SER A 876 31.06 -1.66 37.23
N TYR A 877 31.49 -1.21 36.05
CA TYR A 877 32.90 -1.11 35.66
C TYR A 877 33.69 -0.09 36.47
N ASP A 878 33.04 0.73 37.30
CA ASP A 878 33.74 1.56 38.29
C ASP A 878 34.34 0.77 39.47
N GLY A 879 34.23 -0.57 39.44
CA GLY A 879 34.74 -1.47 40.47
C GLY A 879 33.85 -1.53 41.72
N THR A 880 32.63 -1.00 41.66
CA THR A 880 31.67 -1.02 42.76
C THR A 880 30.37 -1.69 42.36
N ALA A 881 29.70 -2.26 43.36
CA ALA A 881 28.28 -2.56 43.29
C ALA A 881 27.51 -1.60 44.22
N ARG A 882 26.23 -1.35 43.94
CA ARG A 882 25.39 -0.43 44.72
C ARG A 882 24.05 -1.02 45.02
N ILE A 883 23.64 -0.96 46.29
CA ILE A 883 22.28 -1.28 46.71
C ILE A 883 21.50 0.03 46.81
N TRP A 884 20.40 0.13 46.08
CA TRP A 884 19.56 1.31 46.03
C TRP A 884 18.47 1.24 47.12
N ALA A 885 18.42 2.25 47.99
CA ALA A 885 17.51 2.32 49.13
C ALA A 885 17.04 3.77 49.40
N ASP A 886 15.96 3.89 50.17
CA ASP A 886 15.36 5.17 50.58
C ASP A 886 16.29 5.91 51.55
N GLY A 887 17.19 6.73 50.99
CA GLY A 887 18.27 7.41 51.73
C GLY A 887 19.55 7.58 50.92
N GLY A 888 19.63 6.96 49.74
CA GLY A 888 20.77 7.02 48.83
C GLY A 888 21.42 5.64 48.62
N PRO A 889 22.29 5.49 47.60
CA PRO A 889 22.88 4.20 47.29
C PRO A 889 23.92 3.79 48.32
N LEU A 890 23.79 2.58 48.88
CA LEU A 890 24.84 1.92 49.66
C LEU A 890 25.90 1.39 48.69
N VAL A 891 27.11 1.94 48.74
CA VAL A 891 28.19 1.58 47.82
C VAL A 891 29.05 0.45 48.41
N LEU A 892 29.06 -0.70 47.72
CA LEU A 892 29.86 -1.88 48.06
C LEU A 892 31.27 -1.71 47.49
N ARG A 893 32.24 -1.41 48.37
CA ARG A 893 33.63 -1.16 47.99
C ARG A 893 34.51 -2.30 48.50
N GLY A 894 35.04 -3.11 47.58
CA GLY A 894 35.96 -4.19 47.92
C GLY A 894 36.65 -4.81 46.71
N HIS A 895 35.99 -4.83 45.55
CA HIS A 895 36.62 -5.25 44.30
C HIS A 895 37.71 -4.28 43.85
N THR A 896 38.74 -4.84 43.21
CA THR A 896 39.91 -4.07 42.73
C THR A 896 39.87 -3.78 41.23
N ASP A 897 38.88 -4.32 40.54
CA ASP A 897 38.67 -4.23 39.11
C ASP A 897 37.14 -4.25 38.83
N GLU A 898 36.75 -4.16 37.56
CA GLU A 898 35.37 -4.12 37.08
C GLU A 898 34.48 -5.23 37.71
N VAL A 899 33.28 -4.86 38.15
CA VAL A 899 32.26 -5.81 38.63
C VAL A 899 31.32 -6.09 37.46
N TRP A 900 31.23 -7.37 37.05
CA TRP A 900 30.54 -7.80 35.84
C TRP A 900 29.12 -8.27 36.11
N ASP A 901 28.89 -8.88 37.26
CA ASP A 901 27.59 -9.47 37.59
C ASP A 901 27.26 -9.35 39.09
N VAL A 902 25.98 -9.35 39.40
CA VAL A 902 25.45 -9.24 40.76
C VAL A 902 24.14 -10.01 40.90
N ALA A 903 23.98 -10.72 42.02
CA ALA A 903 22.76 -11.47 42.31
C ALA A 903 22.35 -11.37 43.78
N TRP A 904 21.07 -11.11 44.03
CA TRP A 904 20.46 -11.25 45.35
C TRP A 904 20.25 -12.73 45.69
N SER A 905 20.47 -13.07 46.95
CA SER A 905 19.94 -14.32 47.50
C SER A 905 18.40 -14.29 47.44
N PRO A 906 17.70 -15.42 47.24
CA PRO A 906 16.24 -15.47 47.16
C PRO A 906 15.52 -14.83 48.36
N GLY A 907 16.10 -14.94 49.57
CA GLY A 907 15.57 -14.31 50.79
C GLY A 907 15.83 -12.80 50.91
N GLY A 908 16.63 -12.20 50.02
CA GLY A 908 16.98 -10.79 50.06
C GLY A 908 17.97 -10.38 51.16
N GLU A 909 18.61 -11.35 51.82
CA GLU A 909 19.53 -11.09 52.95
C GLU A 909 20.99 -10.86 52.50
N ARG A 910 21.38 -11.50 51.40
CA ARG A 910 22.75 -11.46 50.86
C ARG A 910 22.79 -11.04 49.40
N VAL A 911 23.90 -10.43 48.99
CA VAL A 911 24.23 -10.06 47.62
C VAL A 911 25.55 -10.73 47.25
N ALA A 912 25.63 -11.39 46.10
CA ALA A 912 26.87 -11.88 45.53
C ALA A 912 27.31 -10.97 44.37
N THR A 913 28.60 -10.68 44.27
CA THR A 913 29.18 -9.89 43.17
C THR A 913 30.34 -10.65 42.51
N ALA A 914 30.35 -10.73 41.19
CA ALA A 914 31.43 -11.31 40.39
C ALA A 914 32.27 -10.23 39.71
N SER A 915 33.59 -10.39 39.73
CA SER A 915 34.51 -9.38 39.22
C SER A 915 35.64 -9.96 38.37
N ARG A 916 36.17 -9.06 37.52
CA ARG A 916 37.41 -9.24 36.77
C ARG A 916 38.63 -9.48 37.67
N ASP A 917 38.56 -9.10 38.94
CA ASP A 917 39.60 -9.38 39.93
C ASP A 917 39.72 -10.87 40.34
N ARG A 918 38.98 -11.76 39.66
CA ARG A 918 38.96 -13.23 39.83
C ARG A 918 38.31 -13.69 41.13
N THR A 919 37.53 -12.83 41.78
CA THR A 919 36.84 -13.16 43.03
C THR A 919 35.33 -13.02 42.90
N VAL A 920 34.64 -13.80 43.73
CA VAL A 920 33.23 -13.55 44.07
C VAL A 920 33.19 -13.03 45.50
N ARG A 921 32.45 -11.95 45.76
CA ARG A 921 32.27 -11.42 47.11
C ARG A 921 30.82 -11.52 47.52
N ILE A 922 30.58 -11.88 48.78
CA ILE A 922 29.27 -11.95 49.39
C ILE A 922 29.13 -10.81 50.38
N TRP A 923 28.02 -10.09 50.29
CA TRP A 923 27.69 -8.92 51.08
C TRP A 923 26.36 -9.13 51.78
N THR A 924 26.19 -8.53 52.94
CA THR A 924 24.90 -8.40 53.60
C THR A 924 24.01 -7.37 52.91
N ALA A 925 22.70 -7.44 53.10
CA ALA A 925 21.74 -6.46 52.58
C ALA A 925 21.95 -5.03 53.12
N GLY A 926 22.73 -4.87 54.20
CA GLY A 926 23.17 -3.58 54.74
C GLY A 926 24.48 -3.04 54.14
N GLY A 927 25.12 -3.81 53.26
CA GLY A 927 26.32 -3.43 52.52
C GLY A 927 27.66 -3.78 53.17
N ALA A 928 27.65 -4.56 54.27
CA ALA A 928 28.89 -5.09 54.86
C ALA A 928 29.37 -6.33 54.09
N GLU A 929 30.68 -6.45 53.85
CA GLU A 929 31.30 -7.64 53.27
C GLU A 929 31.28 -8.80 54.27
N GLU A 930 30.75 -9.95 53.84
CA GLU A 930 30.61 -11.17 54.63
C GLU A 930 31.74 -12.17 54.30
N SER A 931 31.99 -12.42 53.02
CA SER A 931 33.02 -13.37 52.59
C SER A 931 33.57 -13.08 51.19
N VAL A 932 34.75 -13.62 50.89
CA VAL A 932 35.42 -13.53 49.58
C VAL A 932 35.79 -14.93 49.11
N LEU A 933 35.13 -15.39 48.06
CA LEU A 933 35.39 -16.67 47.43
C LEU A 933 36.51 -16.52 46.42
N ARG A 934 37.58 -17.30 46.62
CA ARG A 934 38.78 -17.29 45.79
C ARG A 934 38.99 -18.64 45.15
N GLY A 935 39.56 -18.61 43.95
CA GLY A 935 40.18 -19.78 43.36
C GLY A 935 40.02 -19.88 41.84
N HIS A 936 39.13 -19.11 41.22
CA HIS A 936 39.09 -19.01 39.76
C HIS A 936 40.42 -18.53 39.21
N GLY A 937 40.86 -19.16 38.11
CA GLY A 937 42.15 -18.87 37.47
C GLY A 937 42.14 -17.58 36.65
N ASP A 938 40.94 -17.11 36.28
CA ASP A 938 40.73 -15.94 35.43
C ASP A 938 39.46 -15.19 35.87
N TRP A 939 38.99 -14.22 35.07
CA TRP A 939 37.86 -13.34 35.38
C TRP A 939 36.59 -14.14 35.70
N VAL A 940 35.84 -13.70 36.71
CA VAL A 940 34.52 -14.27 37.02
C VAL A 940 33.47 -13.46 36.26
N ARG A 941 32.64 -14.16 35.47
CA ARG A 941 31.68 -13.56 34.53
C ARG A 941 30.27 -13.48 35.08
N ALA A 942 29.82 -14.52 35.77
CA ALA A 942 28.46 -14.61 36.26
C ALA A 942 28.39 -15.33 37.62
N VAL A 943 27.38 -14.99 38.41
CA VAL A 943 27.06 -15.59 39.71
C VAL A 943 25.56 -15.84 39.84
N ALA A 944 25.18 -16.99 40.40
CA ALA A 944 23.78 -17.32 40.60
C ALA A 944 23.56 -18.10 41.89
N TRP A 945 22.62 -17.64 42.71
CA TRP A 945 22.16 -18.35 43.90
C TRP A 945 21.22 -19.50 43.52
N SER A 946 21.32 -20.61 44.25
CA SER A 946 20.29 -21.65 44.18
C SER A 946 18.95 -21.11 44.73
N PRO A 947 17.81 -21.67 44.30
CA PRO A 947 16.49 -21.21 44.74
C PRO A 947 16.25 -21.29 46.26
N ASP A 948 16.96 -22.19 46.95
CA ASP A 948 16.98 -22.31 48.42
C ASP A 948 17.87 -21.26 49.11
N GLY A 949 18.73 -20.56 48.37
CA GLY A 949 19.66 -19.54 48.87
C GLY A 949 20.91 -20.09 49.58
N GLU A 950 21.11 -21.41 49.59
CA GLU A 950 22.20 -22.07 50.32
C GLU A 950 23.47 -22.23 49.48
N ARG A 951 23.33 -22.45 48.17
CA ARG A 951 24.46 -22.67 47.25
C ARG A 951 24.65 -21.48 46.32
N LEU A 952 25.90 -21.19 45.98
CA LEU A 952 26.28 -20.14 45.04
C LEU A 952 27.12 -20.72 43.90
N ALA A 953 26.60 -20.60 42.68
CA ALA A 953 27.33 -20.94 41.46
C ALA A 953 28.07 -19.73 40.90
N SER A 954 29.23 -19.95 40.31
CA SER A 954 30.05 -18.92 39.67
C SER A 954 30.68 -19.45 38.38
N ALA A 955 30.62 -18.67 37.31
CA ALA A 955 31.18 -19.00 36.00
C ALA A 955 32.38 -18.09 35.67
N SER A 956 33.39 -18.63 34.99
CA SER A 956 34.64 -17.93 34.74
C SER A 956 35.24 -18.18 33.35
N ASP A 957 36.06 -17.22 32.91
CA ASP A 957 36.93 -17.32 31.74
C ASP A 957 37.96 -18.47 31.87
N ASP A 958 38.18 -19.00 33.08
CA ASP A 958 39.01 -20.20 33.31
C ASP A 958 38.38 -21.53 32.83
N ARG A 959 37.23 -21.44 32.16
CA ARG A 959 36.45 -22.55 31.56
C ARG A 959 35.77 -23.46 32.59
N THR A 960 35.65 -23.00 33.84
CA THR A 960 35.02 -23.77 34.91
C THR A 960 33.78 -23.08 35.46
N VAL A 961 32.87 -23.89 36.00
CA VAL A 961 31.82 -23.44 36.90
C VAL A 961 32.12 -23.98 38.28
N ARG A 962 31.96 -23.15 39.31
CA ARG A 962 32.17 -23.55 40.71
C ARG A 962 30.92 -23.35 41.52
N VAL A 963 30.51 -24.39 42.22
CA VAL A 963 29.39 -24.36 43.15
C VAL A 963 29.93 -24.39 44.57
N HIS A 964 29.59 -23.38 45.37
CA HIS A 964 29.99 -23.24 46.76
C HIS A 964 28.76 -23.51 47.63
N GLY A 965 28.82 -24.52 48.48
CA GLY A 965 27.84 -24.78 49.54
C GLY A 965 28.26 -24.21 50.89
N PRO A 966 27.36 -24.19 51.88
CA PRO A 966 27.62 -23.64 53.20
C PRO A 966 28.58 -24.51 54.05
N GLU A 967 28.61 -25.83 53.79
CA GLU A 967 29.44 -26.80 54.53
C GLU A 967 30.67 -27.28 53.74
N ASP A 968 30.83 -26.84 52.49
CA ASP A 968 31.88 -27.34 51.60
C ASP A 968 33.20 -26.57 51.81
N ALA A 969 34.23 -27.27 52.27
CA ALA A 969 35.57 -26.69 52.40
C ALA A 969 36.23 -26.37 51.04
N GLU A 970 35.85 -27.11 49.99
CA GLU A 970 36.28 -26.88 48.60
C GLU A 970 35.06 -26.87 47.68
N PRO A 971 34.99 -25.97 46.69
CA PRO A 971 33.85 -25.89 45.79
C PRO A 971 33.79 -27.10 44.85
N LEU A 972 32.57 -27.52 44.50
CA LEU A 972 32.36 -28.44 43.39
C LEU A 972 32.75 -27.77 42.08
N VAL A 973 33.79 -28.27 41.41
CA VAL A 973 34.31 -27.72 40.15
C VAL A 973 33.79 -28.52 38.96
N LEU A 974 32.94 -27.91 38.15
CA LEU A 974 32.40 -28.48 36.92
C LEU A 974 33.34 -28.16 35.76
N ARG A 975 33.79 -29.22 35.07
CA ARG A 975 34.74 -29.14 33.95
C ARG A 975 34.14 -29.82 32.73
N GLY A 976 34.25 -29.18 31.58
CA GLY A 976 33.77 -29.74 30.31
C GLY A 976 33.70 -28.74 29.17
N HIS A 977 33.61 -27.43 29.47
CA HIS A 977 33.69 -26.39 28.46
C HIS A 977 35.10 -26.22 27.90
N GLU A 978 35.18 -25.96 26.59
CA GLU A 978 36.44 -25.79 25.87
C GLU A 978 36.88 -24.32 25.79
N ASP A 979 35.98 -23.39 26.12
CA ASP A 979 36.20 -21.94 26.10
C ASP A 979 35.51 -21.25 27.31
N THR A 980 35.61 -19.93 27.41
CA THR A 980 35.11 -19.11 28.53
C THR A 980 33.65 -19.42 28.86
N VAL A 981 33.33 -19.65 30.13
CA VAL A 981 31.94 -19.80 30.58
C VAL A 981 31.38 -18.41 30.90
N ARG A 982 30.34 -18.01 30.18
CA ARG A 982 29.81 -16.65 30.22
C ARG A 982 28.68 -16.47 31.21
N ASP A 983 27.88 -17.50 31.39
CA ASP A 983 26.66 -17.42 32.20
C ASP A 983 26.38 -18.76 32.89
N VAL A 984 25.71 -18.69 34.05
CA VAL A 984 25.33 -19.83 34.87
C VAL A 984 23.99 -19.57 35.54
N VAL A 985 23.05 -20.51 35.39
CA VAL A 985 21.68 -20.37 35.92
C VAL A 985 21.21 -21.67 36.55
N TRP A 986 20.48 -21.56 37.66
CA TRP A 986 19.87 -22.70 38.35
C TRP A 986 18.52 -23.05 37.74
N SER A 987 18.17 -24.34 37.75
CA SER A 987 16.78 -24.75 37.55
C SER A 987 15.92 -24.30 38.74
N PRO A 988 14.61 -24.02 38.55
CA PRO A 988 13.74 -23.56 39.63
C PRO A 988 13.60 -24.56 40.80
N ASP A 989 13.82 -25.85 40.54
CA ASP A 989 13.84 -26.90 41.57
C ASP A 989 15.18 -26.99 42.35
N GLY A 990 16.23 -26.29 41.90
CA GLY A 990 17.56 -26.30 42.51
C GLY A 990 18.37 -27.59 42.34
N GLU A 991 17.87 -28.56 41.58
CA GLU A 991 18.55 -29.85 41.39
C GLU A 991 19.49 -29.85 40.16
N ARG A 992 19.31 -28.91 39.23
CA ARG A 992 20.14 -28.77 38.02
C ARG A 992 20.76 -27.38 37.92
N LEU A 993 21.89 -27.34 37.23
CA LEU A 993 22.61 -26.12 36.89
C LEU A 993 22.86 -26.10 35.39
N ALA A 994 22.59 -25.00 34.70
CA ALA A 994 22.96 -24.83 33.30
C ALA A 994 24.10 -23.82 33.17
N SER A 995 25.06 -24.10 32.28
CA SER A 995 26.18 -23.20 31.97
C SER A 995 26.34 -22.97 30.47
N ALA A 996 26.55 -21.71 30.09
CA ALA A 996 26.74 -21.26 28.71
C ALA A 996 28.19 -20.88 28.47
N SER A 997 28.71 -21.24 27.30
CA SER A 997 30.10 -20.95 26.94
C SER A 997 30.25 -20.45 25.51
N HIS A 998 31.39 -19.79 25.30
CA HIS A 998 31.88 -19.36 24.00
C HIS A 998 32.24 -20.54 23.08
N ASP A 999 32.30 -21.77 23.60
CA ASP A 999 32.48 -23.01 22.83
C ASP A 999 31.24 -23.40 22.00
N GLY A 1000 30.16 -22.63 22.08
CA GLY A 1000 28.92 -22.87 21.35
C GLY A 1000 28.03 -23.95 21.96
N THR A 1001 28.19 -24.22 23.26
CA THR A 1001 27.41 -25.23 23.97
C THR A 1001 26.74 -24.68 25.22
N VAL A 1002 25.59 -25.27 25.53
CA VAL A 1002 24.95 -25.19 26.84
C VAL A 1002 25.03 -26.56 27.48
N ARG A 1003 25.63 -26.64 28.66
CA ARG A 1003 25.72 -27.88 29.45
C ARG A 1003 24.79 -27.78 30.65
N VAL A 1004 24.01 -28.83 30.87
CA VAL A 1004 23.19 -28.98 32.07
C VAL A 1004 23.81 -30.05 32.96
N TRP A 1005 24.00 -29.70 34.22
CA TRP A 1005 24.68 -30.48 35.24
C TRP A 1005 23.69 -30.83 36.36
N GLU A 1006 23.85 -32.00 36.95
CA GLU A 1006 23.23 -32.31 38.23
C GLU A 1006 24.00 -31.58 39.34
N ALA A 1007 23.31 -30.73 40.09
CA ALA A 1007 23.97 -29.75 40.95
C ALA A 1007 24.65 -30.35 42.19
N ARG A 1008 24.33 -31.59 42.57
CA ARG A 1008 24.93 -32.29 43.71
C ARG A 1008 26.19 -33.08 43.33
N THR A 1009 26.17 -33.71 42.15
CA THR A 1009 27.22 -34.65 41.73
C THR A 1009 28.19 -34.02 40.72
N GLY A 1010 27.76 -32.96 40.04
CA GLY A 1010 28.47 -32.36 38.92
C GLY A 1010 28.44 -33.19 37.65
N LEU A 1011 27.59 -34.23 37.57
CA LEU A 1011 27.42 -35.03 36.36
C LEU A 1011 26.71 -34.21 35.27
N GLN A 1012 27.27 -34.21 34.07
CA GLN A 1012 26.61 -33.62 32.91
C GLN A 1012 25.42 -34.51 32.51
N VAL A 1013 24.21 -33.97 32.63
CA VAL A 1013 22.96 -34.68 32.30
C VAL A 1013 22.46 -34.37 30.89
N MET A 1014 22.83 -33.20 30.34
CA MET A 1014 22.44 -32.80 28.98
C MET A 1014 23.49 -31.89 28.34
N LEU A 1015 23.63 -32.01 27.02
CA LEU A 1015 24.43 -31.13 26.18
C LEU A 1015 23.55 -30.61 25.04
N LEU A 1016 23.38 -29.30 24.99
CA LEU A 1016 22.70 -28.62 23.89
C LEU A 1016 23.78 -27.97 23.01
N ASN A 1017 23.87 -28.44 21.77
CA ASN A 1017 24.75 -27.84 20.78
C ASN A 1017 24.04 -26.67 20.13
N VAL A 1018 24.68 -25.51 20.19
CA VAL A 1018 24.17 -24.26 19.65
C VAL A 1018 25.13 -23.82 18.53
N PRO A 1019 25.06 -24.48 17.35
CA PRO A 1019 26.10 -24.37 16.34
C PRO A 1019 26.26 -22.94 15.79
N GLN A 1020 27.52 -22.54 15.58
CA GLN A 1020 27.98 -21.30 14.93
C GLN A 1020 27.90 -19.98 15.72
N SER A 1021 27.77 -20.00 17.05
CA SER A 1021 27.89 -18.78 17.86
C SER A 1021 28.30 -19.08 19.29
N ALA A 1022 28.98 -18.11 19.92
CA ALA A 1022 29.16 -18.11 21.36
C ALA A 1022 27.82 -17.97 22.09
N VAL A 1023 27.60 -18.77 23.12
CA VAL A 1023 26.44 -18.62 24.00
C VAL A 1023 26.83 -17.67 25.15
N ARG A 1024 26.12 -16.54 25.25
CA ARG A 1024 26.45 -15.47 26.21
C ARG A 1024 25.48 -15.35 27.37
N ALA A 1025 24.22 -15.72 27.16
CA ALA A 1025 23.16 -15.61 28.15
C ALA A 1025 22.16 -16.77 28.02
N MET A 1026 21.55 -17.12 29.15
CA MET A 1026 20.49 -18.12 29.24
C MET A 1026 19.52 -17.79 30.37
N ALA A 1027 18.32 -18.34 30.32
CA ALA A 1027 17.39 -18.29 31.43
C ALA A 1027 16.41 -19.46 31.45
N TRP A 1028 16.22 -20.03 32.63
CA TRP A 1028 15.15 -20.99 32.89
C TRP A 1028 13.82 -20.28 33.07
N SER A 1029 12.75 -20.86 32.52
CA SER A 1029 11.41 -20.44 32.88
C SER A 1029 11.14 -20.76 34.36
N PRO A 1030 10.41 -19.90 35.10
CA PRO A 1030 10.10 -20.13 36.51
C PRO A 1030 9.38 -21.46 36.81
N ASP A 1031 8.65 -22.00 35.83
CA ASP A 1031 7.98 -23.30 35.94
C ASP A 1031 8.90 -24.51 35.61
N GLY A 1032 10.12 -24.25 35.12
CA GLY A 1032 11.11 -25.26 34.78
C GLY A 1032 10.86 -26.01 33.47
N GLY A 1033 9.81 -25.65 32.71
CA GLY A 1033 9.47 -26.32 31.46
C GLY A 1033 10.37 -25.93 30.28
N TYR A 1034 10.88 -24.70 30.28
CA TYR A 1034 11.58 -24.11 29.15
C TYR A 1034 12.95 -23.54 29.54
N LEU A 1035 13.87 -23.56 28.58
CA LEU A 1035 15.16 -22.89 28.67
C LEU A 1035 15.35 -22.00 27.45
N ALA A 1036 15.53 -20.70 27.68
CA ALA A 1036 15.93 -19.77 26.65
C ALA A 1036 17.47 -19.68 26.62
N ALA A 1037 18.06 -19.78 25.43
CA ALA A 1037 19.50 -19.68 25.23
C ALA A 1037 19.84 -18.94 23.94
N LEU A 1038 20.92 -18.18 23.97
CA LEU A 1038 21.35 -17.34 22.85
C LEU A 1038 22.09 -18.18 21.80
N SER A 1039 21.62 -18.18 20.54
CA SER A 1039 22.12 -19.10 19.49
C SER A 1039 22.92 -18.47 18.35
N LYS A 1040 22.74 -17.17 18.16
CA LYS A 1040 23.50 -16.30 17.26
C LYS A 1040 23.51 -14.95 17.96
N ASP A 1041 24.51 -14.09 17.74
CA ASP A 1041 24.60 -12.79 18.45
C ASP A 1041 23.25 -12.05 18.60
N ARG A 1042 22.28 -12.25 17.69
CA ARG A 1042 20.94 -11.59 17.68
C ARG A 1042 19.72 -12.52 17.84
N GLU A 1043 19.92 -13.82 18.01
CA GLU A 1043 18.82 -14.82 18.03
C GLU A 1043 18.78 -15.55 19.37
N VAL A 1044 17.61 -15.58 19.99
CA VAL A 1044 17.36 -16.35 21.21
C VAL A 1044 16.48 -17.54 20.87
N LYS A 1045 16.91 -18.75 21.23
CA LYS A 1045 16.16 -19.98 21.04
C LYS A 1045 15.52 -20.41 22.36
N VAL A 1046 14.24 -20.78 22.30
CA VAL A 1046 13.51 -21.33 23.44
C VAL A 1046 13.37 -22.83 23.22
N TRP A 1047 13.78 -23.61 24.22
CA TRP A 1047 13.78 -25.07 24.20
C TRP A 1047 12.78 -25.60 25.21
N ASP A 1048 11.97 -26.56 24.82
CA ASP A 1048 11.23 -27.41 25.75
C ASP A 1048 12.20 -28.44 26.33
N ILE A 1049 12.38 -28.42 27.65
CA ILE A 1049 13.37 -29.26 28.34
C ILE A 1049 12.89 -30.70 28.50
N ALA A 1050 11.59 -30.93 28.57
CA ALA A 1050 11.04 -32.28 28.69
C ALA A 1050 11.19 -33.06 27.39
N GLN A 1051 11.01 -32.38 26.25
CA GLN A 1051 11.06 -32.96 24.92
C GLN A 1051 12.41 -32.79 24.22
N GLY A 1052 13.23 -31.82 24.65
CA GLY A 1052 14.51 -31.49 24.01
C GLY A 1052 14.35 -30.86 22.62
N VAL A 1053 13.21 -30.20 22.35
CA VAL A 1053 12.91 -29.60 21.05
C VAL A 1053 12.86 -28.08 21.12
N GLU A 1054 13.25 -27.43 20.03
CA GLU A 1054 13.11 -25.98 19.85
C GLU A 1054 11.62 -25.65 19.65
N VAL A 1055 11.08 -24.75 20.48
CA VAL A 1055 9.68 -24.33 20.41
C VAL A 1055 9.50 -22.95 19.78
N ALA A 1056 10.48 -22.06 19.94
CA ALA A 1056 10.45 -20.72 19.34
C ALA A 1056 11.85 -20.15 19.12
N VAL A 1057 11.95 -19.22 18.16
CA VAL A 1057 13.14 -18.39 17.93
C VAL A 1057 12.74 -16.92 17.99
N LEU A 1058 13.33 -16.19 18.92
CA LEU A 1058 13.12 -14.76 19.10
C LEU A 1058 14.15 -14.01 18.24
N THR A 1059 13.66 -13.29 17.22
CA THR A 1059 14.51 -12.55 16.28
C THR A 1059 13.98 -11.13 16.10
N GLY A 1060 14.89 -10.15 16.07
CA GLY A 1060 14.52 -8.75 15.82
C GLY A 1060 15.50 -7.70 16.35
N HIS A 1061 16.43 -8.07 17.24
CA HIS A 1061 17.48 -7.15 17.70
C HIS A 1061 18.47 -6.80 16.57
N ASP A 1062 18.89 -5.53 16.51
CA ASP A 1062 19.86 -5.04 15.52
C ASP A 1062 21.31 -5.19 16.01
N GLY A 1063 21.47 -5.34 17.33
CA GLY A 1063 22.72 -5.56 18.05
C GLY A 1063 22.73 -6.93 18.74
N TRP A 1064 23.84 -7.26 19.37
CA TRP A 1064 23.93 -8.52 20.08
C TRP A 1064 23.09 -8.51 21.37
N VAL A 1065 22.50 -9.63 21.77
CA VAL A 1065 21.70 -9.76 22.99
C VAL A 1065 22.66 -10.02 24.18
N GLY A 1066 22.53 -9.23 25.24
CA GLY A 1066 23.38 -9.28 26.43
C GLY A 1066 22.85 -10.23 27.50
N THR A 1067 21.55 -10.22 27.74
CA THR A 1067 20.88 -11.02 28.78
C THR A 1067 19.51 -11.50 28.31
N ILE A 1068 18.98 -12.52 28.98
CA ILE A 1068 17.64 -13.06 28.78
C ILE A 1068 17.05 -13.28 30.17
N VAL A 1069 15.80 -12.87 30.41
CA VAL A 1069 15.09 -13.13 31.67
C VAL A 1069 13.62 -13.42 31.42
N TRP A 1070 13.05 -14.30 32.23
CA TRP A 1070 11.63 -14.62 32.18
C TRP A 1070 10.82 -13.74 33.12
N SER A 1071 9.61 -13.38 32.72
CA SER A 1071 8.63 -12.80 33.63
C SER A 1071 8.29 -13.81 34.74
N PRO A 1072 7.95 -13.36 35.96
CA PRO A 1072 7.63 -14.25 37.07
C PRO A 1072 6.48 -15.22 36.81
N ASP A 1073 5.57 -14.89 35.87
CA ASP A 1073 4.45 -15.74 35.45
C ASP A 1073 4.80 -16.75 34.34
N ALA A 1074 6.08 -16.81 33.93
CA ALA A 1074 6.61 -17.67 32.86
C ALA A 1074 6.00 -17.46 31.47
N ARG A 1075 5.32 -16.32 31.22
CA ARG A 1075 4.65 -16.08 29.93
C ARG A 1075 5.44 -15.23 28.95
N VAL A 1076 6.26 -14.31 29.46
CA VAL A 1076 6.96 -13.32 28.66
C VAL A 1076 8.46 -13.46 28.86
N VAL A 1077 9.21 -13.40 27.78
CA VAL A 1077 10.67 -13.30 27.83
C VAL A 1077 11.07 -11.84 27.60
N ALA A 1078 11.96 -11.31 28.42
CA ALA A 1078 12.61 -10.02 28.19
C ALA A 1078 14.06 -10.23 27.75
N THR A 1079 14.51 -9.47 26.76
CA THR A 1079 15.89 -9.52 26.26
C THR A 1079 16.47 -8.11 26.23
N ALA A 1080 17.68 -7.93 26.76
CA ALA A 1080 18.43 -6.67 26.63
C ALA A 1080 19.50 -6.78 25.55
N SER A 1081 19.76 -5.70 24.82
CA SER A 1081 20.66 -5.74 23.67
C SER A 1081 21.55 -4.50 23.55
N ALA A 1082 22.68 -4.71 22.88
CA ALA A 1082 23.57 -3.66 22.42
C ALA A 1082 22.95 -2.70 21.40
N ASP A 1083 21.75 -2.99 20.85
CA ASP A 1083 20.98 -1.99 20.10
C ASP A 1083 20.37 -0.88 20.98
N GLY A 1084 20.63 -0.91 22.30
CA GLY A 1084 20.15 0.07 23.26
C GLY A 1084 18.71 -0.16 23.69
N THR A 1085 18.14 -1.35 23.42
CA THR A 1085 16.73 -1.65 23.73
C THR A 1085 16.54 -2.90 24.59
N VAL A 1086 15.43 -2.92 25.32
CA VAL A 1086 14.87 -4.14 25.92
C VAL A 1086 13.57 -4.48 25.25
N ARG A 1087 13.40 -5.74 24.85
CA ARG A 1087 12.21 -6.23 24.14
C ARG A 1087 11.51 -7.34 24.88
N LEU A 1088 10.19 -7.37 24.76
CA LEU A 1088 9.33 -8.38 25.35
C LEU A 1088 8.79 -9.29 24.26
N TRP A 1089 8.81 -10.60 24.53
CA TRP A 1089 8.47 -11.63 23.57
C TRP A 1089 7.46 -12.60 24.14
N ASP A 1090 6.58 -13.07 23.28
CA ASP A 1090 5.77 -14.26 23.54
C ASP A 1090 6.63 -15.50 23.30
N HIS A 1091 6.84 -16.30 24.35
CA HIS A 1091 7.78 -17.43 24.32
C HIS A 1091 7.31 -18.61 23.46
N LEU A 1092 6.02 -18.71 23.13
CA LEU A 1092 5.45 -19.81 22.34
C LEU A 1092 5.46 -19.50 20.84
N THR A 1093 5.13 -18.26 20.49
CA THR A 1093 5.00 -17.82 19.09
C THR A 1093 6.26 -17.17 18.56
N GLY A 1094 7.18 -16.76 19.44
CA GLY A 1094 8.37 -15.99 19.10
C GLY A 1094 8.07 -14.54 18.67
N ARG A 1095 6.83 -14.08 18.85
CA ARG A 1095 6.39 -12.75 18.44
C ARG A 1095 6.88 -11.68 19.41
N GLU A 1096 7.45 -10.60 18.88
CA GLU A 1096 7.72 -9.37 19.64
C GLU A 1096 6.40 -8.72 20.08
N LEU A 1097 6.23 -8.54 21.38
CA LEU A 1097 5.09 -7.87 22.00
C LEU A 1097 5.27 -6.35 21.94
N CYS A 1098 6.43 -5.88 22.40
CA CYS A 1098 6.80 -4.46 22.43
C CYS A 1098 8.31 -4.28 22.72
N VAL A 1099 8.75 -3.03 22.62
CA VAL A 1099 10.05 -2.59 23.17
C VAL A 1099 9.78 -1.88 24.50
N ALA A 1100 10.18 -2.50 25.61
CA ALA A 1100 9.83 -2.04 26.95
C ALA A 1100 10.79 -0.97 27.51
N ALA A 1101 12.04 -0.94 27.05
CA ALA A 1101 13.02 0.05 27.49
C ALA A 1101 13.92 0.52 26.35
N VAL A 1102 14.39 1.76 26.46
CA VAL A 1102 15.35 2.35 25.51
C VAL A 1102 16.39 3.18 26.26
N HIS A 1103 17.67 2.94 25.97
CA HIS A 1103 18.82 3.67 26.49
C HIS A 1103 19.56 4.44 25.40
N THR A 1104 20.48 5.32 25.82
CA THR A 1104 21.35 6.07 24.90
C THR A 1104 22.58 5.30 24.46
N ASP A 1105 22.86 4.17 25.10
CA ASP A 1105 23.99 3.28 24.85
C ASP A 1105 23.53 1.82 25.05
N GLU A 1106 24.43 0.85 24.86
CA GLU A 1106 24.14 -0.58 24.98
C GLU A 1106 23.45 -0.91 26.32
N VAL A 1107 22.41 -1.77 26.28
CA VAL A 1107 21.78 -2.33 27.48
C VAL A 1107 22.35 -3.71 27.70
N TRP A 1108 23.04 -3.88 28.82
CA TRP A 1108 23.79 -5.10 29.14
C TRP A 1108 22.93 -6.10 29.90
N ASP A 1109 22.07 -5.61 30.79
CA ASP A 1109 21.27 -6.45 31.65
C ASP A 1109 19.86 -5.89 31.93
N VAL A 1110 18.94 -6.78 32.29
CA VAL A 1110 17.54 -6.50 32.62
C VAL A 1110 17.02 -7.48 33.65
N ALA A 1111 16.28 -6.99 34.64
CA ALA A 1111 15.65 -7.82 35.66
C ALA A 1111 14.19 -7.42 35.90
N TRP A 1112 13.32 -8.43 36.03
CA TRP A 1112 11.92 -8.25 36.39
C TRP A 1112 11.77 -7.96 37.88
N SER A 1113 10.87 -7.04 38.22
CA SER A 1113 10.42 -6.92 39.61
C SER A 1113 9.69 -8.22 40.02
N PRO A 1114 9.72 -8.60 41.31
CA PRO A 1114 9.08 -9.83 41.78
C PRO A 1114 7.58 -9.92 41.49
N ASP A 1115 6.90 -8.78 41.37
CA ASP A 1115 5.47 -8.68 41.03
C ASP A 1115 5.18 -8.73 39.51
N GLY A 1116 6.23 -8.73 38.67
CA GLY A 1116 6.11 -8.74 37.21
C GLY A 1116 5.61 -7.43 36.60
N THR A 1117 5.51 -6.33 37.36
CA THR A 1117 4.96 -5.06 36.86
C THR A 1117 6.02 -4.09 36.33
N ARG A 1118 7.29 -4.30 36.67
CA ARG A 1118 8.40 -3.40 36.35
C ARG A 1118 9.62 -4.14 35.81
N LEU A 1119 10.42 -3.43 35.04
CA LEU A 1119 11.72 -3.87 34.54
C LEU A 1119 12.79 -2.91 35.02
N ALA A 1120 13.86 -3.43 35.62
CA ALA A 1120 15.08 -2.68 35.85
C ALA A 1120 16.09 -3.02 34.75
N THR A 1121 16.86 -2.02 34.32
CA THR A 1121 17.77 -2.13 33.17
C THR A 1121 19.11 -1.52 33.51
N ALA A 1122 20.20 -2.17 33.12
CA ALA A 1122 21.57 -1.70 33.29
C ALA A 1122 22.20 -1.38 31.94
N SER A 1123 22.80 -0.19 31.82
CA SER A 1123 23.35 0.28 30.54
C SER A 1123 24.75 0.88 30.65
N HIS A 1124 25.45 0.85 29.52
CA HIS A 1124 26.71 1.55 29.30
C HIS A 1124 26.60 3.07 29.44
N ASP A 1125 25.38 3.62 29.39
CA ASP A 1125 25.11 5.04 29.68
C ASP A 1125 25.34 5.46 31.15
N ARG A 1126 25.80 4.51 31.98
CA ARG A 1126 26.12 4.65 33.41
C ARG A 1126 24.89 4.81 34.30
N THR A 1127 23.73 4.37 33.82
CA THR A 1127 22.47 4.45 34.56
C THR A 1127 21.85 3.08 34.77
N VAL A 1128 21.08 2.98 35.85
CA VAL A 1128 20.03 1.97 35.98
C VAL A 1128 18.71 2.67 35.78
N ARG A 1129 17.80 2.09 34.98
CA ARG A 1129 16.47 2.65 34.75
C ARG A 1129 15.39 1.65 35.09
N ILE A 1130 14.30 2.14 35.67
CA ILE A 1130 13.11 1.35 36.02
C ILE A 1130 11.99 1.74 35.06
N TRP A 1131 11.38 0.74 34.45
CA TRP A 1131 10.35 0.87 33.43
C TRP A 1131 9.07 0.16 33.88
N GLU A 1132 7.92 0.67 33.45
CA GLU A 1132 6.66 -0.06 33.51
C GLU A 1132 6.66 -1.18 32.45
N ALA A 1133 6.32 -2.40 32.84
CA ALA A 1133 6.24 -3.53 31.92
C ALA A 1133 4.91 -3.52 31.14
N VAL A 1134 4.84 -2.74 30.07
CA VAL A 1134 3.65 -2.69 29.20
C VAL A 1134 3.69 -3.86 28.21
N THR A 1135 2.85 -4.88 28.42
CA THR A 1135 2.82 -6.09 27.57
C THR A 1135 1.78 -6.05 26.45
N ASP A 1136 0.83 -5.10 26.48
CA ASP A 1136 -0.23 -4.95 25.48
C ASP A 1136 0.09 -3.88 24.43
N GLY A 1137 0.23 -4.31 23.17
CA GLY A 1137 0.47 -3.43 22.04
C GLY A 1137 -0.68 -2.53 21.64
N ALA A 1138 -1.94 -2.91 21.89
CA ALA A 1138 -3.09 -2.07 21.57
C ALA A 1138 -3.19 -0.91 22.56
N ALA A 1139 -2.99 -1.19 23.86
CA ALA A 1139 -2.88 -0.16 24.89
C ALA A 1139 -1.75 0.83 24.60
N LEU A 1140 -0.61 0.37 24.06
CA LEU A 1140 0.49 1.25 23.64
C LEU A 1140 0.07 2.23 22.54
N VAL A 1141 -0.66 1.77 21.52
CA VAL A 1141 -1.13 2.63 20.41
C VAL A 1141 -2.05 3.73 20.93
N GLU A 1142 -3.02 3.39 21.78
CA GLU A 1142 -3.93 4.38 22.39
C GLU A 1142 -3.19 5.35 23.32
N ARG A 1143 -2.25 4.86 24.13
CA ARG A 1143 -1.38 5.72 24.95
C ARG A 1143 -0.52 6.64 24.07
N ALA A 1144 0.03 6.16 22.96
CA ALA A 1144 0.81 6.95 22.02
C ALA A 1144 -0.04 8.04 21.33
N ARG A 1145 -1.27 7.71 20.91
CA ARG A 1145 -2.23 8.69 20.36
C ARG A 1145 -2.51 9.83 21.34
N SER A 1146 -2.65 9.52 22.64
CA SER A 1146 -2.87 10.54 23.68
C SER A 1146 -1.68 11.50 23.89
N ARG A 1147 -0.52 11.22 23.28
CA ARG A 1147 0.72 12.01 23.38
C ARG A 1147 1.05 12.77 22.10
N VAL A 1148 0.16 12.77 21.10
CA VAL A 1148 0.35 13.45 19.82
C VAL A 1148 -0.71 14.54 19.64
N PHE A 1149 -0.28 15.80 19.55
CA PHE A 1149 -1.16 16.98 19.61
C PHE A 1149 -1.30 17.70 18.27
N ARG A 1150 -0.97 17.01 17.17
CA ARG A 1150 -1.13 17.48 15.79
C ARG A 1150 -1.28 16.31 14.83
N ARG A 1151 -1.69 16.59 13.60
CA ARG A 1151 -1.66 15.63 12.48
C ARG A 1151 -0.50 15.95 11.54
N LEU A 1152 -0.13 14.98 10.69
CA LEU A 1152 0.79 15.22 9.58
C LEU A 1152 0.16 16.19 8.58
N SER A 1153 0.91 17.21 8.18
CA SER A 1153 0.51 18.15 7.14
C SER A 1153 0.44 17.47 5.77
N GLN A 1154 -0.19 18.12 4.80
CA GLN A 1154 -0.26 17.60 3.42
C GLN A 1154 1.14 17.48 2.79
N ASP A 1155 2.03 18.45 3.07
CA ASP A 1155 3.42 18.44 2.60
C ASP A 1155 4.25 17.33 3.25
N GLU A 1156 4.07 17.10 4.56
CA GLU A 1156 4.71 15.99 5.28
C GLU A 1156 4.26 14.65 4.69
N ARG A 1157 2.95 14.47 4.46
CA ARG A 1157 2.38 13.27 3.84
C ARG A 1157 2.93 13.03 2.45
N HIS A 1158 2.99 14.08 1.63
CA HIS A 1158 3.52 14.00 0.27
C HIS A 1158 5.01 13.62 0.28
N THR A 1159 5.80 14.22 1.19
CA THR A 1159 7.24 13.93 1.33
C THR A 1159 7.48 12.48 1.78
N LEU A 1160 6.64 11.98 2.68
CA LEU A 1160 6.69 10.62 3.20
C LEU A 1160 5.98 9.60 2.30
N MET A 1161 5.41 10.02 1.17
CA MET A 1161 4.63 9.17 0.26
C MET A 1161 3.49 8.40 0.96
N ILE A 1162 2.94 8.95 2.05
CA ILE A 1162 1.82 8.35 2.77
C ILE A 1162 0.55 8.58 1.95
N PRO A 1163 -0.28 7.55 1.71
CA PRO A 1163 -1.56 7.70 1.03
C PRO A 1163 -2.45 8.76 1.68
N ALA A 1164 -3.39 9.32 0.91
CA ALA A 1164 -4.42 10.19 1.47
C ALA A 1164 -5.18 9.43 2.58
N PRO A 1165 -5.52 10.09 3.70
CA PRO A 1165 -6.23 9.44 4.79
C PRO A 1165 -7.57 8.91 4.25
N ARG A 1166 -7.93 7.68 4.63
CA ARG A 1166 -9.27 7.16 4.35
C ARG A 1166 -10.29 8.15 4.94
N PRO A 1167 -11.33 8.55 4.20
CA PRO A 1167 -12.39 9.36 4.79
C PRO A 1167 -12.92 8.61 6.00
N ALA A 1168 -12.91 9.26 7.15
CA ALA A 1168 -13.47 8.70 8.37
C ALA A 1168 -14.91 8.28 8.10
N PRO A 1169 -15.38 7.11 8.60
CA PRO A 1169 -16.79 6.80 8.56
C PRO A 1169 -17.56 7.98 9.18
N ASP A 1170 -18.59 8.47 8.49
CA ASP A 1170 -19.43 9.59 8.92
C ASP A 1170 -19.92 9.34 10.36
N GLY A 1171 -19.23 9.90 11.35
CA GLY A 1171 -19.52 9.61 12.76
C GLY A 1171 -18.58 10.22 13.79
N GLU A 1172 -17.28 10.30 13.53
CA GLU A 1172 -16.33 10.87 14.51
C GLU A 1172 -15.99 12.32 14.20
N ARG A 1173 -16.85 13.24 14.64
CA ARG A 1173 -16.43 14.60 14.93
C ARG A 1173 -15.50 14.56 16.16
N SER A 1174 -14.19 14.64 15.95
CA SER A 1174 -13.24 15.01 17.02
C SER A 1174 -13.55 16.43 17.52
N PRO A 1175 -13.50 16.70 18.83
CA PRO A 1175 -13.52 18.06 19.37
C PRO A 1175 -12.20 18.77 19.03
N ALA A 1176 -12.33 20.06 18.71
CA ALA A 1176 -11.26 20.96 18.26
C ALA A 1176 -10.32 21.39 19.39
#